data_AF-A0A158QQS7-F1
#
_entry.id   AF-A0A158QQS7-F1
#
_cell.length_a   1.000
_cell.length_b   1.000
_cell.length_c   1.000
_cell.angle_alpha   90.00
_cell.angle_beta   90.00
_cell.angle_gamma   90.00
#
_symmetry.space_group_name_H-M   'P 1'
#
loop_
_entity.id
_entity.type
_entity.pdbx_description
1 polymer ?
#
loop_
_entity_poly.entity_id
_entity_poly.type
_entity_poly.pdbx_seq_one_letter_code
_entity_poly.pdbx_strand_id
1 'polypeptide(L)'
;MPGDDPVCDNCASAVALTCPQSNVCDFSRLKKLKNGASCSTYSCSEGQMYAYVNLQSTQVDGAVCDRDSQLVWKTIDGQTYGKTLQATCAFPCTTCTSLTPVTTPCPVNYDCSNTGIEEPLTYSVDSRGCTSVTCTVGQMFNSGQKLEKATCRDGDFVVATTTVTQVACGLPCNACTKLTNTGLTCPTGHTCTTVSQRAGQCPEAYCPAGIMTADGVVVDTLKCNTQGQWVDAAGTVYTAAQCELSCDLCTALTSDGMPCPTGLICEPATEREGTCKEMYCPEGDMTGNTERTGLTSLTCSGGSVWIDGLDTVYTSAQCEIRCDQCSALTNNGMTCPTGFVCEEVTLQAGQCPNVACTTGTMKANPGNVEVDSLTCDGSAQWVDDQETVFTAAQCELPCTECTALTNTGMDCPKGFICEVATTREGQCSEIFCETGSLTGNTERTPLTLLTCNADAEWIDTQDVAYTLAQCETPCDQCPALTNTGMTCLPGFVCTPVTINNDGQCPTASCATGLMTAGDGRTTVTSLSCNGLAQWVDAEQTVYTKAQCETGCTCPPLPISPAPRLEPNSRGNPLGTDANGCSILTQQCTQNDLYRLVTDDGIVTLQPPAARNTEMKCVGGEWKATINGVETTVREQACYIAFTCTFCGNVNAGPGVTITLEYDPTTWCKKYTLSGCPQGYRIGQNLITDVLTCDRLLRWTSGSYTSRPTQGVTVNCRQVASG
;
A
#
# COMPACT_ATOMS: atom_id res chain seq x y z
N MET A 1 57.87 3.63 -93.04
CA MET A 1 58.05 3.19 -91.64
C MET A 1 57.46 4.25 -90.73
N PRO A 2 56.82 3.84 -89.62
CA PRO A 2 56.43 4.70 -88.50
C PRO A 2 57.66 5.13 -87.66
N GLY A 3 57.45 6.06 -86.72
CA GLY A 3 58.34 6.39 -85.59
C GLY A 3 59.25 7.59 -85.89
N ASP A 4 59.28 8.68 -85.14
CA ASP A 4 58.82 8.97 -83.79
C ASP A 4 58.32 10.43 -83.70
N ASP A 5 57.34 10.67 -82.82
CA ASP A 5 56.91 12.00 -82.39
C ASP A 5 58.12 12.89 -82.00
N PRO A 6 58.12 14.19 -82.35
CA PRO A 6 59.25 15.07 -82.07
C PRO A 6 59.39 15.30 -80.56
N VAL A 7 60.25 14.49 -79.93
CA VAL A 7 60.84 14.78 -78.62
C VAL A 7 61.70 16.02 -78.78
N CYS A 8 61.31 17.13 -78.14
CA CYS A 8 62.04 18.39 -78.16
C CYS A 8 62.72 18.64 -76.80
N ASP A 9 64.03 18.89 -76.83
CA ASP A 9 64.88 19.16 -75.67
C ASP A 9 64.65 20.56 -75.07
N ASN A 10 64.97 20.71 -73.79
CA ASN A 10 64.86 21.97 -73.05
C ASN A 10 66.15 22.80 -73.17
N CYS A 11 66.06 24.04 -73.68
CA CYS A 11 67.12 25.04 -73.45
C CYS A 11 67.27 25.35 -71.95
N ALA A 12 68.46 25.84 -71.56
CA ALA A 12 68.77 26.22 -70.18
C ALA A 12 67.77 27.27 -69.65
N SER A 13 67.44 27.20 -68.35
CA SER A 13 66.56 28.17 -67.71
C SER A 13 67.09 29.60 -67.85
N ALA A 14 66.18 30.57 -67.93
CA ALA A 14 66.55 31.98 -67.95
C ALA A 14 67.27 32.37 -66.65
N VAL A 15 68.15 33.36 -66.75
CA VAL A 15 68.82 34.03 -65.62
C VAL A 15 68.33 35.46 -65.57
N ALA A 16 68.22 36.02 -64.36
CA ALA A 16 67.73 37.38 -64.18
C ALA A 16 68.64 38.41 -64.86
N LEU A 17 68.03 39.22 -65.73
CA LEU A 17 68.67 40.39 -66.33
C LEU A 17 68.70 41.55 -65.32
N THR A 18 69.82 42.28 -65.27
CA THR A 18 69.92 43.54 -64.52
C THR A 18 68.88 44.52 -65.05
N CYS A 19 68.09 45.09 -64.15
CA CYS A 19 66.97 45.94 -64.55
C CYS A 19 67.45 47.18 -65.32
N PRO A 20 66.87 47.50 -66.51
CA PRO A 20 67.18 48.72 -67.24
C PRO A 20 66.92 49.98 -66.41
N GLN A 21 67.62 51.08 -66.73
CA GLN A 21 67.30 52.38 -66.16
C GLN A 21 65.85 52.78 -66.51
N SER A 22 65.22 53.57 -65.64
CA SER A 22 63.81 53.99 -65.77
C SER A 22 62.79 52.85 -65.73
N ASN A 23 63.18 51.69 -65.21
CA ASN A 23 62.29 50.56 -65.02
C ASN A 23 62.45 49.93 -63.63
N VAL A 24 61.40 49.28 -63.16
CA VAL A 24 61.44 48.31 -62.06
C VAL A 24 61.22 46.93 -62.63
N CYS A 25 62.06 45.98 -62.26
CA CYS A 25 62.01 44.64 -62.85
C CYS A 25 61.68 43.58 -61.82
N ASP A 26 60.89 42.61 -62.27
CA ASP A 26 60.48 41.45 -61.49
C ASP A 26 60.73 40.18 -62.30
N PHE A 27 61.80 39.46 -61.96
CA PHE A 27 62.16 38.21 -62.63
C PHE A 27 61.14 37.09 -62.35
N SER A 28 60.39 37.15 -61.24
CA SER A 28 59.40 36.12 -60.88
C SER A 28 58.20 36.07 -61.84
N ARG A 29 57.99 37.15 -62.60
CA ARG A 29 56.96 37.28 -63.64
C ARG A 29 57.38 36.67 -64.97
N LEU A 30 58.65 36.29 -65.14
CA LEU A 30 59.11 35.60 -66.35
C LEU A 30 58.68 34.14 -66.30
N LYS A 31 57.72 33.75 -67.15
CA LYS A 31 57.13 32.42 -67.15
C LYS A 31 57.71 31.55 -68.25
N LYS A 32 58.15 30.35 -67.87
CA LYS A 32 58.50 29.30 -68.82
C LYS A 32 57.22 28.61 -69.26
N LEU A 33 56.94 28.62 -70.56
CA LEU A 33 55.81 27.94 -71.18
C LEU A 33 56.33 26.94 -72.23
N LYS A 34 55.41 26.22 -72.87
CA LYS A 34 55.68 25.42 -74.06
C LYS A 34 54.81 25.92 -75.21
N ASN A 35 55.38 26.04 -76.42
CA ASN A 35 54.61 26.38 -77.61
C ASN A 35 53.89 25.13 -78.20
N GLY A 36 53.12 25.32 -79.28
CA GLY A 36 52.38 24.24 -79.95
C GLY A 36 53.25 23.13 -80.57
N ALA A 37 54.56 23.35 -80.68
CA ALA A 37 55.56 22.34 -81.07
C ALA A 37 56.28 21.72 -79.86
N SER A 38 55.77 21.95 -78.64
CA SER A 38 56.33 21.52 -77.35
C SER A 38 57.72 22.09 -76.99
N CYS A 39 58.21 23.11 -77.68
CA CYS A 39 59.46 23.80 -77.35
C CYS A 39 59.28 24.74 -76.15
N SER A 40 60.28 24.82 -75.26
CA SER A 40 60.28 25.79 -74.17
C SER A 40 60.27 27.22 -74.69
N THR A 41 59.36 28.05 -74.16
CA THR A 41 59.31 29.49 -74.40
C THR A 41 59.38 30.25 -73.08
N TYR A 42 59.82 31.50 -73.13
CA TYR A 42 59.71 32.45 -72.04
C TYR A 42 58.94 33.68 -72.51
N SER A 43 58.00 34.12 -71.69
CA SER A 43 57.32 35.40 -71.83
C SER A 43 57.01 35.97 -70.45
N CYS A 44 56.76 37.27 -70.37
CA CYS A 44 56.30 37.89 -69.14
C CYS A 44 54.82 37.65 -68.94
N SER A 45 54.41 37.25 -67.73
CA SER A 45 52.99 37.20 -67.38
C SER A 45 52.38 38.60 -67.31
N GLU A 46 53.19 39.59 -66.90
CA GLU A 46 52.87 41.01 -66.81
C GLU A 46 54.16 41.81 -67.03
N GLY A 47 54.02 43.03 -67.54
CA GLY A 47 55.15 43.88 -67.90
C GLY A 47 55.83 43.47 -69.19
N GLN A 48 56.82 44.24 -69.60
CA GLN A 48 57.53 44.00 -70.85
C GLN A 48 58.74 43.11 -70.61
N MET A 49 58.88 42.06 -71.43
CA MET A 49 60.10 41.24 -71.36
C MET A 49 61.28 42.02 -71.94
N TYR A 50 62.33 42.18 -71.14
CA TYR A 50 63.64 42.62 -71.59
C TYR A 50 64.58 41.44 -71.57
N ALA A 51 65.42 41.33 -72.60
CA ALA A 51 66.45 40.32 -72.69
C ALA A 51 67.71 40.86 -73.37
N TYR A 52 68.87 40.25 -73.09
CA TYR A 52 70.09 40.59 -73.83
C TYR A 52 70.06 40.00 -75.25
N VAL A 53 69.83 40.86 -76.24
CA VAL A 53 70.06 40.55 -77.66
C VAL A 53 71.38 41.20 -78.06
N ASN A 54 72.35 40.42 -78.53
CA ASN A 54 73.69 40.93 -78.89
C ASN A 54 74.36 41.78 -77.79
N LEU A 55 74.24 41.35 -76.52
CA LEU A 55 74.77 42.05 -75.33
C LEU A 55 74.12 43.42 -75.04
N GLN A 56 73.02 43.76 -75.71
CA GLN A 56 72.22 44.96 -75.41
C GLN A 56 70.88 44.56 -74.79
N SER A 57 70.55 45.20 -73.66
CA SER A 57 69.26 44.98 -72.99
C SER A 57 68.16 45.58 -73.85
N THR A 58 67.36 44.71 -74.46
CA THR A 58 66.39 45.08 -75.49
C THR A 58 65.03 44.57 -75.10
N GLN A 59 64.01 45.38 -75.37
CA GLN A 59 62.61 44.98 -75.28
C GLN A 59 62.31 43.89 -76.32
N VAL A 60 61.72 42.79 -75.88
CA VAL A 60 61.39 41.63 -76.71
C VAL A 60 60.03 41.07 -76.34
N ASP A 61 59.37 40.40 -77.29
CA ASP A 61 58.02 39.85 -77.06
C ASP A 61 58.06 38.46 -76.39
N GLY A 62 59.19 37.77 -76.48
CA GLY A 62 59.38 36.47 -75.88
C GLY A 62 60.63 35.78 -76.41
N ALA A 63 61.01 34.69 -75.76
CA ALA A 63 62.08 33.82 -76.18
C ALA A 63 61.58 32.41 -76.48
N VAL A 64 62.07 31.81 -77.57
CA VAL A 64 61.77 30.46 -78.00
C VAL A 64 63.08 29.69 -78.12
N CYS A 65 63.11 28.46 -77.62
CA CYS A 65 64.27 27.58 -77.77
C CYS A 65 64.33 27.03 -79.20
N ASP A 66 65.44 27.26 -79.91
CA ASP A 66 65.70 26.67 -81.22
C ASP A 66 66.61 25.44 -81.11
N ARG A 67 66.09 24.31 -81.59
CA ARG A 67 66.79 23.02 -81.63
C ARG A 67 67.81 22.94 -82.76
N ASP A 68 67.47 23.42 -83.96
CA ASP A 68 68.26 23.18 -85.18
C ASP A 68 69.57 23.96 -85.18
N SER A 69 69.66 24.99 -84.33
CA SER A 69 70.82 25.88 -84.20
C SER A 69 71.60 25.69 -82.88
N GLN A 70 71.77 24.46 -82.40
CA GLN A 70 72.57 24.12 -81.20
C GLN A 70 71.96 24.47 -79.82
N LEU A 71 70.63 24.34 -79.63
CA LEU A 71 69.93 24.62 -78.36
C LEU A 71 70.16 26.05 -77.87
N VAL A 72 69.93 27.01 -78.75
CA VAL A 72 70.07 28.44 -78.45
C VAL A 72 68.69 29.09 -78.28
N TRP A 73 68.59 30.04 -77.36
CA TRP A 73 67.43 30.89 -77.24
C TRP A 73 67.39 31.87 -78.41
N LYS A 74 66.22 32.03 -79.03
CA LYS A 74 65.95 33.03 -80.06
C LYS A 74 64.72 33.87 -79.73
N THR A 75 64.66 35.09 -80.24
CA THR A 75 63.42 35.90 -80.24
C THR A 75 62.35 35.16 -81.05
N ILE A 76 61.09 35.53 -80.88
CA ILE A 76 59.98 34.99 -81.70
C ILE A 76 60.25 35.21 -83.20
N ASP A 77 60.90 36.31 -83.57
CA ASP A 77 61.26 36.66 -84.94
C ASP A 77 62.60 36.07 -85.42
N GLY A 78 63.24 35.22 -84.61
CA GLY A 78 64.39 34.40 -85.01
C GLY A 78 65.80 34.98 -84.73
N GLN A 79 65.93 36.09 -84.02
CA GLN A 79 67.24 36.61 -83.59
C GLN A 79 67.79 35.84 -82.40
N THR A 80 69.08 35.51 -82.39
CA THR A 80 69.67 34.67 -81.33
C THR A 80 70.02 35.49 -80.08
N TYR A 81 69.53 35.06 -78.91
CA TYR A 81 69.98 35.53 -77.59
C TYR A 81 71.28 34.84 -77.15
N GLY A 82 71.45 33.58 -77.53
CA GLY A 82 72.59 32.73 -77.18
C GLY A 82 72.18 31.47 -76.41
N LYS A 83 73.14 30.75 -75.83
CA LYS A 83 72.86 29.52 -75.05
C LYS A 83 72.21 29.80 -73.69
N THR A 84 72.40 30.99 -73.14
CA THR A 84 71.81 31.44 -71.87
C THR A 84 70.91 32.63 -72.13
N LEU A 85 69.64 32.53 -71.78
CA LEU A 85 68.71 33.65 -71.82
C LEU A 85 68.86 34.47 -70.54
N GLN A 86 69.39 35.70 -70.65
CA GLN A 86 69.32 36.68 -69.58
C GLN A 86 68.14 37.60 -69.85
N ALA A 87 67.08 37.46 -69.07
CA ALA A 87 65.84 38.20 -69.26
C ALA A 87 65.19 38.61 -67.94
N THR A 88 64.30 39.59 -67.98
CA THR A 88 63.46 40.01 -66.85
C THR A 88 62.18 40.67 -67.36
N CYS A 89 61.17 40.76 -66.52
CA CYS A 89 59.97 41.55 -66.83
C CYS A 89 60.15 42.94 -66.23
N ALA A 90 60.14 43.97 -67.07
CA ALA A 90 60.34 45.35 -66.68
C ALA A 90 59.03 46.13 -66.75
N PHE A 91 58.84 47.02 -65.79
CA PHE A 91 57.74 47.95 -65.69
C PHE A 91 58.31 49.37 -65.71
N PRO A 92 57.79 50.28 -66.55
CA PRO A 92 58.33 51.63 -66.64
C PRO A 92 58.08 52.41 -65.35
N CYS A 93 59.07 53.20 -64.93
CA CYS A 93 58.94 54.23 -63.90
C CYS A 93 58.16 55.42 -64.50
N THR A 94 56.83 55.30 -64.62
CA THR A 94 55.95 56.38 -65.07
C THR A 94 55.55 57.30 -63.90
N THR A 95 54.77 58.35 -64.17
CA THR A 95 54.20 59.19 -63.12
C THR A 95 52.94 58.51 -62.56
N CYS A 96 52.94 58.18 -61.26
CA CYS A 96 51.78 57.62 -60.60
C CYS A 96 50.85 58.69 -60.04
N THR A 97 49.56 58.35 -59.94
CA THR A 97 48.59 59.17 -59.20
C THR A 97 48.99 59.22 -57.72
N SER A 98 48.97 60.41 -57.10
CA SER A 98 49.25 60.57 -55.68
C SER A 98 48.35 59.68 -54.82
N LEU A 99 48.93 59.05 -53.80
CA LEU A 99 48.17 58.25 -52.84
C LEU A 99 47.22 59.15 -52.04
N THR A 100 46.04 58.63 -51.73
CA THR A 100 45.09 59.32 -50.85
C THR A 100 45.43 58.98 -49.39
N PRO A 101 45.83 59.95 -48.55
CA PRO A 101 46.00 59.71 -47.12
C PRO A 101 44.62 59.53 -46.46
N VAL A 102 44.48 58.50 -45.63
CA VAL A 102 43.26 58.20 -44.88
C VAL A 102 43.56 58.10 -43.39
N THR A 103 42.60 58.43 -42.53
CA THR A 103 42.74 58.36 -41.05
C THR A 103 42.42 56.98 -40.48
N THR A 104 41.92 56.06 -41.32
CA THR A 104 41.54 54.68 -40.99
C THR A 104 41.75 53.80 -42.23
N PRO A 105 41.95 52.49 -42.10
CA PRO A 105 41.96 51.68 -40.88
C PRO A 105 43.35 51.61 -40.23
N CYS A 106 43.38 51.79 -38.91
CA CYS A 106 44.58 51.73 -38.11
C CYS A 106 44.56 50.56 -37.13
N PRO A 107 45.70 49.87 -36.95
CA PRO A 107 45.78 48.79 -35.99
C PRO A 107 45.62 49.31 -34.56
N VAL A 108 45.17 48.43 -33.66
CA VAL A 108 45.17 48.66 -32.21
C VAL A 108 46.58 49.09 -31.79
N ASN A 109 46.66 50.08 -30.89
CA ASN A 109 47.88 50.76 -30.42
C ASN A 109 48.45 51.86 -31.33
N TYR A 110 47.74 52.26 -32.39
CA TYR A 110 48.18 53.35 -33.27
C TYR A 110 47.12 54.44 -33.41
N ASP A 111 47.54 55.69 -33.19
CA ASP A 111 46.74 56.87 -33.48
C ASP A 111 47.05 57.38 -34.88
N CYS A 112 46.02 57.41 -35.72
CA CYS A 112 46.08 57.92 -37.09
C CYS A 112 45.19 59.15 -37.30
N SER A 113 44.73 59.76 -36.21
CA SER A 113 44.22 61.11 -36.28
C SER A 113 45.38 62.02 -36.69
N ASN A 114 45.43 62.36 -37.98
CA ASN A 114 46.41 63.29 -38.55
C ASN A 114 46.16 64.73 -38.06
N THR A 115 45.83 64.92 -36.79
CA THR A 115 45.57 66.23 -36.19
C THR A 115 46.90 66.94 -35.97
N GLY A 116 47.41 67.58 -37.03
CA GLY A 116 48.53 68.51 -36.94
C GLY A 116 49.66 68.37 -37.97
N ILE A 117 49.56 67.49 -38.97
CA ILE A 117 50.58 67.36 -40.03
C ILE A 117 49.97 67.85 -41.36
N GLU A 118 50.44 68.99 -41.89
CA GLU A 118 49.95 69.56 -43.16
C GLU A 118 50.20 68.62 -44.36
N GLU A 119 51.26 67.81 -44.32
CA GLU A 119 51.60 66.83 -45.36
C GLU A 119 51.95 65.46 -44.73
N PRO A 120 51.00 64.51 -44.63
CA PRO A 120 51.24 63.23 -43.94
C PRO A 120 52.10 62.24 -44.74
N LEU A 121 52.33 62.48 -46.02
CA LEU A 121 53.09 61.61 -46.92
C LEU A 121 54.29 62.34 -47.54
N THR A 122 55.44 61.68 -47.50
CA THR A 122 56.68 62.15 -48.15
C THR A 122 56.91 61.37 -49.44
N TYR A 123 57.03 62.09 -50.56
CA TYR A 123 57.39 61.52 -51.86
C TYR A 123 58.88 61.69 -52.13
N SER A 124 59.54 60.63 -52.59
CA SER A 124 60.97 60.63 -52.93
C SER A 124 61.23 59.81 -54.20
N VAL A 125 62.18 60.24 -55.02
CA VAL A 125 62.57 59.54 -56.26
C VAL A 125 63.81 58.69 -55.96
N ASP A 126 63.77 57.41 -56.28
CA ASP A 126 64.92 56.52 -56.10
C ASP A 126 66.02 56.75 -57.16
N SER A 127 67.17 56.10 -56.98
CA SER A 127 68.32 56.25 -57.89
C SER A 127 68.06 55.77 -59.34
N ARG A 128 66.90 55.17 -59.61
CA ARG A 128 66.48 54.70 -60.95
C ARG A 128 65.42 55.60 -61.57
N GLY A 129 65.01 56.66 -60.89
CA GLY A 129 63.99 57.61 -61.38
C GLY A 129 62.56 57.23 -61.00
N CYS A 130 62.35 56.24 -60.12
CA CYS A 130 61.02 55.81 -59.69
C CYS A 130 60.57 56.56 -58.44
N THR A 131 59.40 57.20 -58.48
CA THR A 131 58.78 57.84 -57.31
C THR A 131 58.37 56.80 -56.28
N SER A 132 58.52 57.14 -55.02
CA SER A 132 58.15 56.30 -53.89
C SER A 132 57.64 57.14 -52.74
N VAL A 133 56.83 56.52 -51.88
CA VAL A 133 56.08 57.23 -50.84
C VAL A 133 56.19 56.51 -49.50
N THR A 134 56.34 57.30 -48.45
CA THR A 134 56.38 56.88 -47.03
C THR A 134 55.58 57.89 -46.19
N CYS A 135 55.21 57.55 -44.96
CA CYS A 135 54.66 58.53 -44.03
C CYS A 135 55.72 59.53 -43.58
N THR A 136 55.34 60.80 -43.46
CA THR A 136 56.21 61.88 -42.95
C THR A 136 56.61 61.62 -41.50
N VAL A 137 55.64 61.17 -40.69
CA VAL A 137 55.84 60.78 -39.29
C VAL A 137 55.07 59.50 -39.03
N GLY A 138 55.65 58.61 -38.23
CA GLY A 138 55.03 57.35 -37.85
C GLY A 138 55.18 56.25 -38.89
N GLN A 139 54.32 55.24 -38.79
CA GLN A 139 54.33 54.07 -39.66
C GLN A 139 53.22 54.17 -40.69
N MET A 140 53.51 53.70 -41.90
CA MET A 140 52.53 53.66 -43.00
C MET A 140 51.75 52.36 -42.95
N PHE A 141 50.45 52.43 -43.21
CA PHE A 141 49.54 51.29 -43.23
C PHE A 141 48.67 51.33 -44.48
N ASN A 142 48.33 50.17 -45.04
CA ASN A 142 47.25 50.02 -46.00
C ASN A 142 46.32 48.93 -45.48
N SER A 143 45.03 49.25 -45.36
CA SER A 143 44.02 48.29 -44.89
C SER A 143 44.40 47.62 -43.55
N GLY A 144 45.04 48.38 -42.64
CA GLY A 144 45.49 47.92 -41.32
C GLY A 144 46.82 47.15 -41.32
N GLN A 145 47.38 46.83 -42.49
CA GLN A 145 48.68 46.16 -42.60
C GLN A 145 49.83 47.16 -42.72
N LYS A 146 50.91 46.92 -41.97
CA LYS A 146 52.11 47.77 -41.97
C LYS A 146 52.80 47.74 -43.33
N LEU A 147 53.13 48.91 -43.85
CA LEU A 147 53.89 49.13 -45.08
C LEU A 147 55.17 49.91 -44.76
N GLU A 148 56.30 49.47 -45.32
CA GLU A 148 57.55 50.24 -45.21
C GLU A 148 57.63 51.36 -46.25
N LYS A 149 57.26 51.05 -47.49
CA LYS A 149 57.41 51.94 -48.65
C LYS A 149 56.56 51.43 -49.82
N ALA A 150 55.89 52.33 -50.54
CA ALA A 150 55.27 52.01 -51.83
C ALA A 150 56.04 52.68 -52.98
N THR A 151 56.25 51.95 -54.07
CA THR A 151 57.00 52.44 -55.24
C THR A 151 56.10 52.50 -56.45
N CYS A 152 56.16 53.60 -57.17
CA CYS A 152 55.46 53.82 -58.41
C CYS A 152 55.97 52.87 -59.51
N ARG A 153 55.07 52.08 -60.10
CA ARG A 153 55.33 51.19 -61.24
C ARG A 153 54.11 51.21 -62.15
N ASP A 154 54.34 51.50 -63.44
CA ASP A 154 53.30 51.45 -64.47
C ASP A 154 52.02 52.27 -64.14
N GLY A 155 52.21 53.45 -63.52
CA GLY A 155 51.13 54.41 -63.20
C GLY A 155 50.49 54.22 -61.82
N ASP A 156 50.80 53.12 -61.14
CA ASP A 156 50.28 52.79 -59.82
C ASP A 156 51.38 52.63 -58.75
N PHE A 157 51.09 53.04 -57.52
CA PHE A 157 51.95 52.71 -56.38
C PHE A 157 51.74 51.26 -55.99
N VAL A 158 52.81 50.48 -55.95
CA VAL A 158 52.75 49.07 -55.57
C VAL A 158 53.71 48.73 -54.44
N VAL A 159 53.33 47.74 -53.64
CA VAL A 159 54.18 47.07 -52.67
C VAL A 159 54.22 45.58 -53.04
N ALA A 160 55.41 45.10 -53.39
CA ALA A 160 55.59 43.78 -54.02
C ALA A 160 54.70 43.60 -55.27
N THR A 161 53.54 42.97 -55.13
CA THR A 161 52.57 42.67 -56.20
C THR A 161 51.22 43.36 -56.02
N THR A 162 51.02 44.14 -54.96
CA THR A 162 49.72 44.71 -54.61
C THR A 162 49.69 46.20 -54.89
N THR A 163 48.69 46.65 -55.63
CA THR A 163 48.42 48.08 -55.85
C THR A 163 47.88 48.73 -54.58
N VAL A 164 48.46 49.87 -54.22
CA VAL A 164 48.13 50.69 -53.07
C VAL A 164 47.52 51.98 -53.59
N THR A 165 46.29 52.28 -53.19
CA THR A 165 45.59 53.53 -53.58
C THR A 165 45.33 54.44 -52.38
N GLN A 166 45.30 53.88 -51.18
CA GLN A 166 45.09 54.58 -49.91
C GLN A 166 46.08 54.12 -48.86
N VAL A 167 46.55 55.05 -48.02
CA VAL A 167 47.44 54.76 -46.91
C VAL A 167 47.08 55.57 -45.67
N ALA A 168 47.21 54.97 -44.49
CA ALA A 168 47.11 55.65 -43.21
C ALA A 168 48.50 55.81 -42.59
N CYS A 169 48.73 56.95 -41.94
CA CYS A 169 49.94 57.20 -41.16
C CYS A 169 49.58 57.19 -39.68
N GLY A 170 50.24 56.32 -38.91
CA GLY A 170 49.94 56.12 -37.49
C GLY A 170 51.16 56.25 -36.59
N LEU A 171 50.98 56.92 -35.46
CA LEU A 171 51.94 56.96 -34.37
C LEU A 171 51.58 55.93 -33.29
N PRO A 172 52.56 55.23 -32.71
CA PRO A 172 52.29 54.32 -31.61
C PRO A 172 51.79 55.10 -30.39
N CYS A 173 50.72 54.61 -29.76
CA CYS A 173 50.12 55.18 -28.55
C CYS A 173 49.95 54.11 -27.45
N ASN A 174 50.86 53.13 -27.37
CA ASN A 174 50.88 52.07 -26.34
C ASN A 174 52.06 52.17 -25.37
N ALA A 175 52.80 53.27 -25.41
CA ALA A 175 53.99 53.45 -24.59
C ALA A 175 53.71 53.97 -23.17
N CYS A 176 52.44 54.21 -22.81
CA CYS A 176 52.10 54.72 -21.48
C CYS A 176 52.46 53.71 -20.39
N THR A 177 53.09 54.21 -19.33
CA THR A 177 53.36 53.45 -18.12
C THR A 177 52.05 53.04 -17.44
N LYS A 178 52.03 51.88 -16.78
CA LYS A 178 50.85 51.45 -16.01
C LYS A 178 50.57 52.47 -14.90
N LEU A 179 49.36 53.02 -14.86
CA LEU A 179 48.90 53.88 -13.76
C LEU A 179 48.87 53.07 -12.46
N THR A 180 49.50 53.59 -11.42
CA THR A 180 49.42 53.04 -10.06
C THR A 180 48.65 54.00 -9.16
N ASN A 181 48.21 53.50 -8.01
CA ASN A 181 47.62 54.31 -6.93
C ASN A 181 48.70 54.90 -6.00
N THR A 182 49.98 54.81 -6.38
CA THR A 182 51.09 55.26 -5.54
C THR A 182 51.07 56.77 -5.41
N GLY A 183 50.92 57.29 -4.18
CA GLY A 183 50.87 58.73 -3.92
C GLY A 183 49.45 59.32 -3.82
N LEU A 184 48.40 58.50 -4.02
CA LEU A 184 47.01 58.89 -3.79
C LEU A 184 46.52 58.39 -2.43
N THR A 185 45.76 59.21 -1.72
CA THR A 185 45.09 58.83 -0.46
C THR A 185 43.71 58.26 -0.75
N CYS A 186 43.36 57.14 -0.13
CA CYS A 186 42.00 56.60 -0.19
C CYS A 186 41.08 57.31 0.82
N PRO A 187 39.93 57.86 0.40
CA PRO A 187 38.98 58.48 1.32
C PRO A 187 38.47 57.50 2.39
N THR A 188 38.14 58.00 3.59
CA THR A 188 37.52 57.19 4.66
C THR A 188 36.17 56.62 4.19
N GLY A 189 35.87 55.36 4.51
CA GLY A 189 34.65 54.67 4.04
C GLY A 189 34.71 54.18 2.59
N HIS A 190 35.87 54.28 1.94
CA HIS A 190 36.07 53.83 0.58
C HIS A 190 37.12 52.72 0.49
N THR A 191 36.97 51.85 -0.50
CA THR A 191 38.02 50.90 -0.93
C THR A 191 38.65 51.44 -2.21
N CYS A 192 39.97 51.58 -2.25
CA CYS A 192 40.67 52.11 -3.43
C CYS A 192 41.45 51.03 -4.17
N THR A 193 41.19 50.92 -5.47
CA THR A 193 41.86 49.95 -6.35
C THR A 193 42.58 50.65 -7.50
N THR A 194 43.49 49.95 -8.18
CA THR A 194 44.14 50.49 -9.39
C THR A 194 43.13 50.53 -10.54
N VAL A 195 43.21 51.58 -11.37
CA VAL A 195 42.33 51.74 -12.54
C VAL A 195 42.42 50.57 -13.52
N SER A 196 41.30 50.23 -14.14
CA SER A 196 41.24 49.22 -15.21
C SER A 196 41.65 49.82 -16.55
N GLN A 197 42.14 48.99 -17.47
CA GLN A 197 42.49 49.40 -18.83
C GLN A 197 41.65 48.64 -19.84
N ARG A 198 40.97 49.34 -20.76
CA ARG A 198 40.29 48.72 -21.90
C ARG A 198 41.09 48.91 -23.18
N ALA A 199 41.01 47.90 -24.04
CA ALA A 199 41.60 47.95 -25.37
C ALA A 199 40.76 48.87 -26.26
N GLY A 200 41.35 49.98 -26.69
CA GLY A 200 40.83 50.86 -27.73
C GLY A 200 41.86 51.05 -28.84
N GLN A 201 41.61 51.97 -29.78
CA GLN A 201 42.62 52.36 -30.77
C GLN A 201 43.91 52.84 -30.08
N CYS A 202 43.79 53.57 -28.97
CA CYS A 202 44.81 53.72 -27.94
C CYS A 202 44.26 53.17 -26.62
N PRO A 203 45.11 52.63 -25.72
CA PRO A 203 44.71 52.20 -24.39
C PRO A 203 43.98 53.30 -23.63
N GLU A 204 42.92 52.91 -22.92
CA GLU A 204 42.12 53.82 -22.13
C GLU A 204 41.98 53.27 -20.70
N ALA A 205 42.29 54.10 -19.71
CA ALA A 205 42.10 53.81 -18.30
C ALA A 205 40.77 54.36 -17.80
N TYR A 206 40.07 53.55 -17.01
CA TYR A 206 38.75 53.87 -16.48
C TYR A 206 38.48 53.08 -15.19
N CYS A 207 37.43 53.47 -14.47
CA CYS A 207 36.90 52.70 -13.35
C CYS A 207 35.60 51.99 -13.78
N PRO A 208 35.55 50.64 -13.72
CA PRO A 208 34.32 49.90 -14.03
C PRO A 208 33.20 50.21 -13.04
N ALA A 209 33.58 50.46 -11.77
CA ALA A 209 32.71 50.88 -10.70
C ALA A 209 33.45 51.93 -9.84
N GLY A 210 32.69 52.86 -9.26
CA GLY A 210 33.22 53.93 -8.43
C GLY A 210 33.68 55.15 -9.22
N ILE A 211 34.38 56.04 -8.54
CA ILE A 211 34.88 57.31 -9.08
C ILE A 211 36.36 57.15 -9.42
N MET A 212 36.77 57.53 -10.63
CA MET A 212 38.18 57.56 -10.98
C MET A 212 38.80 58.89 -10.54
N THR A 213 39.80 58.82 -9.67
CA THR A 213 40.60 59.95 -9.24
C THR A 213 42.00 59.81 -9.81
N ALA A 214 42.44 60.77 -10.62
CA ALA A 214 43.79 60.84 -11.18
C ALA A 214 44.52 62.07 -10.65
N ASP A 215 45.73 61.86 -10.11
CA ASP A 215 46.53 62.89 -9.41
C ASP A 215 45.70 63.75 -8.41
N GLY A 216 44.70 63.15 -7.76
CA GLY A 216 43.81 63.81 -6.79
C GLY A 216 42.60 64.54 -7.38
N VAL A 217 42.39 64.46 -8.70
CA VAL A 217 41.27 65.08 -9.42
C VAL A 217 40.35 64.01 -9.98
N VAL A 218 39.04 64.21 -9.87
CA VAL A 218 38.05 63.32 -10.47
C VAL A 218 38.08 63.49 -12.00
N VAL A 219 38.21 62.38 -12.70
CA VAL A 219 38.27 62.30 -14.17
C VAL A 219 37.42 61.11 -14.63
N ASP A 220 36.79 61.18 -15.80
CA ASP A 220 35.92 60.08 -16.27
C ASP A 220 36.75 58.92 -16.87
N THR A 221 37.69 59.27 -17.75
CA THR A 221 38.52 58.33 -18.50
C THR A 221 39.85 58.99 -18.85
N LEU A 222 40.94 58.21 -18.92
CA LEU A 222 42.24 58.69 -19.42
C LEU A 222 42.63 57.89 -20.65
N LYS A 223 43.02 58.57 -21.73
CA LYS A 223 43.50 57.94 -22.97
C LYS A 223 45.02 58.08 -23.07
N CYS A 224 45.70 57.01 -23.46
CA CYS A 224 47.12 57.07 -23.75
C CYS A 224 47.36 57.84 -25.06
N ASN A 225 48.16 58.90 -25.01
CA ASN A 225 48.52 59.69 -26.19
C ASN A 225 49.78 59.13 -26.90
N THR A 226 50.12 59.71 -28.05
CA THR A 226 51.29 59.31 -28.86
C THR A 226 52.65 59.63 -28.21
N GLN A 227 52.65 60.38 -27.10
CA GLN A 227 53.86 60.71 -26.31
C GLN A 227 54.05 59.74 -25.14
N GLY A 228 53.18 58.74 -24.96
CA GLY A 228 53.24 57.81 -23.84
C GLY A 228 52.74 58.43 -22.53
N GLN A 229 51.84 59.41 -22.59
CA GLN A 229 51.23 60.06 -21.44
C GLN A 229 49.74 59.75 -21.36
N TRP A 230 49.22 59.57 -20.14
CA TRP A 230 47.79 59.47 -19.89
C TRP A 230 47.18 60.85 -19.87
N VAL A 231 46.21 61.09 -20.75
CA VAL A 231 45.53 62.37 -20.84
C VAL A 231 44.02 62.25 -20.73
N ASP A 232 43.38 63.25 -20.14
CA ASP A 232 41.92 63.41 -20.18
C ASP A 232 41.45 63.97 -21.55
N ALA A 233 40.15 64.23 -21.67
CA ALA A 233 39.57 64.84 -22.88
C ALA A 233 40.05 66.28 -23.15
N ALA A 234 40.57 66.98 -22.14
CA ALA A 234 41.11 68.33 -22.25
C ALA A 234 42.60 68.36 -22.61
N GLY A 235 43.27 67.20 -22.61
CA GLY A 235 44.70 67.06 -22.87
C GLY A 235 45.59 67.23 -21.62
N THR A 236 45.01 67.24 -20.42
CA THR A 236 45.74 67.31 -19.15
C THR A 236 46.45 65.99 -18.91
N VAL A 237 47.73 66.02 -18.53
CA VAL A 237 48.55 64.82 -18.30
C VAL A 237 48.46 64.36 -16.84
N TYR A 238 48.30 63.05 -16.64
CA TYR A 238 48.21 62.39 -15.34
C TYR A 238 49.25 61.29 -15.17
N THR A 239 49.71 61.10 -13.93
CA THR A 239 50.79 60.15 -13.59
C THR A 239 50.35 59.01 -12.65
N ALA A 240 49.33 59.23 -11.83
CA ALA A 240 48.71 58.22 -10.97
C ALA A 240 47.19 58.28 -11.08
N ALA A 241 46.52 57.13 -10.90
CA ALA A 241 45.07 57.07 -10.84
C ALA A 241 44.59 55.89 -9.98
N GLN A 242 43.46 56.07 -9.29
CA GLN A 242 42.79 55.04 -8.49
C GLN A 242 41.28 55.07 -8.74
N CYS A 243 40.63 53.93 -8.50
CA CYS A 243 39.17 53.85 -8.40
C CYS A 243 38.77 53.89 -6.93
N GLU A 244 37.89 54.82 -6.57
CA GLU A 244 37.34 54.99 -5.24
C GLU A 244 35.94 54.37 -5.19
N LEU A 245 35.77 53.36 -4.35
CA LEU A 245 34.55 52.56 -4.21
C LEU A 245 33.92 52.84 -2.83
N SER A 246 32.70 53.35 -2.78
CA SER A 246 32.00 53.62 -1.50
C SER A 246 31.18 52.41 -1.07
N CYS A 247 31.46 51.84 0.11
CA CYS A 247 30.79 50.63 0.61
C CYS A 247 29.62 50.90 1.57
N ASP A 248 29.24 52.17 1.80
CA ASP A 248 28.19 52.56 2.75
C ASP A 248 26.83 52.87 2.10
N LEU A 249 26.74 52.85 0.77
CA LEU A 249 25.61 53.44 0.02
C LEU A 249 24.60 52.44 -0.56
N CYS A 250 24.76 51.12 -0.35
CA CYS A 250 23.73 50.16 -0.81
C CYS A 250 22.42 50.35 -0.02
N THR A 251 21.32 50.56 -0.73
CA THR A 251 19.97 50.59 -0.16
C THR A 251 19.60 49.23 0.42
N ALA A 252 18.83 49.19 1.51
CA ALA A 252 18.33 47.93 2.06
C ALA A 252 17.57 47.13 1.00
N LEU A 253 17.94 45.86 0.81
CA LEU A 253 17.17 44.93 -0.03
C LEU A 253 15.82 44.66 0.63
N THR A 254 14.74 44.75 -0.14
CA THR A 254 13.40 44.34 0.30
C THR A 254 12.93 43.12 -0.49
N SER A 255 11.90 42.44 0.02
CA SER A 255 11.18 41.38 -0.69
C SER A 255 10.02 41.94 -1.54
N ASP A 256 9.93 43.27 -1.71
CA ASP A 256 8.80 43.89 -2.42
C ASP A 256 8.73 43.41 -3.87
N GLY A 257 7.56 42.93 -4.28
CA GLY A 257 7.32 42.40 -5.61
C GLY A 257 7.69 40.92 -5.80
N MET A 258 8.22 40.25 -4.77
CA MET A 258 8.46 38.80 -4.77
C MET A 258 7.35 38.09 -3.98
N PRO A 259 6.28 37.57 -4.65
CA PRO A 259 5.25 36.81 -3.96
C PRO A 259 5.83 35.52 -3.40
N CYS A 260 5.51 35.20 -2.13
CA CYS A 260 5.98 33.99 -1.51
C CYS A 260 5.30 32.75 -2.12
N PRO A 261 6.05 31.77 -2.61
CA PRO A 261 5.49 30.55 -3.18
C PRO A 261 4.78 29.69 -2.13
N THR A 262 3.76 28.94 -2.56
CA THR A 262 3.14 27.91 -1.71
C THR A 262 4.17 26.86 -1.30
N GLY A 263 4.13 26.44 -0.03
CA GLY A 263 5.07 25.50 0.58
C GLY A 263 6.32 26.15 1.16
N LEU A 264 6.44 27.49 1.11
CA LEU A 264 7.59 28.23 1.61
C LEU A 264 7.16 29.34 2.60
N ILE A 265 8.00 29.55 3.61
CA ILE A 265 8.04 30.75 4.45
C ILE A 265 9.06 31.70 3.81
N CYS A 266 8.66 32.94 3.57
CA CYS A 266 9.55 33.95 2.97
C CYS A 266 9.90 35.03 3.98
N GLU A 267 11.19 35.20 4.20
CA GLU A 267 11.73 36.19 5.12
C GLU A 267 12.67 37.16 4.38
N PRO A 268 12.85 38.39 4.88
CA PRO A 268 13.88 39.28 4.35
C PRO A 268 15.27 38.67 4.59
N ALA A 269 16.18 38.85 3.62
CA ALA A 269 17.57 38.47 3.80
C ALA A 269 18.22 39.23 4.97
N THR A 270 19.17 38.58 5.66
CA THR A 270 19.84 39.12 6.84
C THR A 270 21.18 39.76 6.45
N GLU A 271 21.48 40.92 7.03
CA GLU A 271 22.76 41.63 6.85
C GLU A 271 23.83 41.08 7.81
N ARG A 272 25.06 40.86 7.32
CA ARG A 272 26.25 40.64 8.15
C ARG A 272 27.42 41.53 7.75
N GLU A 273 28.28 41.80 8.73
CA GLU A 273 29.51 42.57 8.55
C GLU A 273 30.59 41.76 7.79
N GLY A 274 31.16 42.39 6.76
CA GLY A 274 32.20 41.85 5.88
C GLY A 274 33.23 42.92 5.50
N THR A 275 34.01 42.70 4.43
CA THR A 275 34.90 43.77 3.89
C THR A 275 34.07 44.89 3.24
N CYS A 276 32.91 44.54 2.67
CA CYS A 276 31.75 45.41 2.46
C CYS A 276 30.51 44.64 2.96
N LYS A 277 29.36 45.30 3.15
CA LYS A 277 28.12 44.67 3.68
C LYS A 277 27.71 43.44 2.86
N GLU A 278 27.30 42.37 3.52
CA GLU A 278 26.79 41.15 2.87
C GLU A 278 25.36 40.84 3.31
N MET A 279 24.52 40.39 2.37
CA MET A 279 23.21 39.80 2.64
C MET A 279 23.27 38.29 2.44
N TYR A 280 22.63 37.55 3.33
CA TYR A 280 22.55 36.10 3.28
C TYR A 280 21.27 35.60 3.95
N CYS A 281 20.99 34.30 3.78
CA CYS A 281 19.93 33.62 4.50
C CYS A 281 20.54 32.73 5.58
N PRO A 282 20.24 32.96 6.88
CA PRO A 282 20.66 32.08 7.96
C PRO A 282 20.08 30.67 7.78
N GLU A 283 18.82 30.62 7.32
CA GLU A 283 18.07 29.40 7.02
C GLU A 283 17.37 29.54 5.66
N GLY A 284 17.17 28.41 4.97
CA GLY A 284 16.56 28.36 3.65
C GLY A 284 17.48 28.80 2.50
N ASP A 285 16.89 28.87 1.32
CA ASP A 285 17.58 29.26 0.08
C ASP A 285 17.35 30.75 -0.19
N MET A 286 18.41 31.51 -0.50
CA MET A 286 18.25 32.89 -0.91
C MET A 286 17.89 32.94 -2.40
N THR A 287 16.84 33.70 -2.74
CA THR A 287 16.50 34.00 -4.13
C THR A 287 16.51 35.49 -4.39
N GLY A 288 16.98 35.89 -5.56
CA GLY A 288 17.07 37.29 -5.98
C GLY A 288 16.17 37.61 -7.16
N ASN A 289 15.67 38.86 -7.17
CA ASN A 289 14.77 39.43 -8.19
C ASN A 289 13.46 38.64 -8.37
N THR A 290 12.54 39.17 -9.16
CA THR A 290 11.25 38.50 -9.46
C THR A 290 11.39 37.20 -10.25
N GLU A 291 12.54 37.00 -10.91
CA GLU A 291 12.89 35.78 -11.65
C GLU A 291 13.34 34.63 -10.73
N ARG A 292 13.55 34.89 -9.42
CA ARG A 292 13.92 33.92 -8.39
C ARG A 292 15.22 33.17 -8.70
N THR A 293 16.25 33.90 -9.10
CA THR A 293 17.59 33.34 -9.30
C THR A 293 18.14 32.88 -7.96
N GLY A 294 18.62 31.64 -7.86
CA GLY A 294 19.20 31.09 -6.62
C GLY A 294 20.54 31.74 -6.30
N LEU A 295 20.72 32.12 -5.03
CA LEU A 295 21.88 32.87 -4.55
C LEU A 295 22.43 32.26 -3.26
N THR A 296 23.72 32.42 -3.02
CA THR A 296 24.37 32.04 -1.76
C THR A 296 24.54 33.25 -0.84
N SER A 297 24.95 34.38 -1.39
CA SER A 297 25.10 35.66 -0.70
C SER A 297 25.11 36.79 -1.73
N LEU A 298 24.75 38.00 -1.29
CA LEU A 298 24.92 39.23 -2.06
C LEU A 298 25.90 40.13 -1.33
N THR A 299 26.85 40.70 -2.06
CA THR A 299 27.82 41.65 -1.52
C THR A 299 27.46 43.04 -2.03
N CYS A 300 27.46 44.03 -1.15
CA CYS A 300 27.32 45.41 -1.53
C CYS A 300 28.57 45.83 -2.34
N SER A 301 28.38 46.06 -3.64
CA SER A 301 29.45 46.59 -4.48
C SER A 301 29.72 48.06 -4.19
N GLY A 302 30.93 48.52 -4.50
CA GLY A 302 31.31 49.92 -4.40
C GLY A 302 30.55 50.89 -5.33
N GLY A 303 29.64 50.37 -6.17
CA GLY A 303 28.70 51.13 -6.98
C GLY A 303 27.34 51.36 -6.30
N SER A 304 27.21 51.06 -5.00
CA SER A 304 25.93 51.15 -4.25
C SER A 304 24.85 50.17 -4.74
N VAL A 305 25.26 49.05 -5.33
CA VAL A 305 24.35 48.00 -5.82
C VAL A 305 24.72 46.64 -5.25
N TRP A 306 23.71 45.81 -4.97
CA TRP A 306 23.90 44.44 -4.49
C TRP A 306 24.26 43.52 -5.64
N ILE A 307 25.37 42.80 -5.51
CA ILE A 307 25.87 41.90 -6.55
C ILE A 307 26.11 40.49 -6.02
N ASP A 308 26.00 39.50 -6.90
CA ASP A 308 26.46 38.13 -6.64
C ASP A 308 27.96 37.95 -6.98
N GLY A 309 28.48 36.72 -6.86
CA GLY A 309 29.87 36.40 -7.19
C GLY A 309 30.23 36.49 -8.69
N LEU A 310 29.27 36.83 -9.56
CA LEU A 310 29.45 37.03 -10.99
C LEU A 310 29.19 38.49 -11.41
N ASP A 311 29.10 39.42 -10.44
CA ASP A 311 28.81 40.84 -10.63
C ASP A 311 27.40 41.13 -11.21
N THR A 312 26.44 40.22 -11.06
CA THR A 312 25.04 40.44 -11.47
C THR A 312 24.33 41.32 -10.44
N VAL A 313 23.59 42.35 -10.87
CA VAL A 313 22.92 43.30 -9.98
C VAL A 313 21.53 42.80 -9.54
N TYR A 314 21.23 42.94 -8.24
CA TYR A 314 19.94 42.57 -7.64
C TYR A 314 19.32 43.76 -6.91
N THR A 315 17.99 43.89 -7.03
CA THR A 315 17.21 44.97 -6.39
C THR A 315 16.24 44.46 -5.33
N SER A 316 15.97 43.15 -5.31
CA SER A 316 15.17 42.47 -4.29
C SER A 316 15.75 41.09 -4.00
N ALA A 317 15.60 40.62 -2.77
CA ALA A 317 15.99 39.29 -2.36
C ALA A 317 15.14 38.82 -1.17
N GLN A 318 14.87 37.51 -1.09
CA GLN A 318 14.17 36.89 0.02
C GLN A 318 14.78 35.54 0.36
N CYS A 319 14.72 35.16 1.63
CA CYS A 319 15.00 33.82 2.11
C CYS A 319 13.75 32.98 1.97
N GLU A 320 13.87 31.83 1.33
CA GLU A 320 12.78 30.90 1.11
C GLU A 320 13.06 29.61 1.90
N ILE A 321 12.31 29.42 2.98
CA ILE A 321 12.46 28.29 3.89
C ILE A 321 11.34 27.28 3.60
N ARG A 322 11.68 26.01 3.36
CA ARG A 322 10.68 24.97 3.07
C ARG A 322 9.88 24.61 4.31
N CYS A 323 8.58 24.81 4.26
CA CYS A 323 7.65 24.43 5.31
C CYS A 323 6.68 23.32 4.89
N ASP A 324 6.93 22.65 3.76
CA ASP A 324 6.09 21.57 3.23
C ASP A 324 6.65 20.16 3.50
N GLN A 325 7.73 20.07 4.27
CA GLN A 325 8.49 18.83 4.49
C GLN A 325 8.08 18.06 5.74
N CYS A 326 7.08 18.52 6.51
CA CYS A 326 6.62 17.79 7.68
C CYS A 326 6.00 16.45 7.28
N SER A 327 6.43 15.39 7.96
CA SER A 327 5.76 14.09 7.93
C SER A 327 4.35 14.20 8.51
N ALA A 328 3.39 13.44 7.98
CA ALA A 328 2.02 13.42 8.51
C ALA A 328 2.01 13.11 10.01
N LEU A 329 1.32 13.94 10.80
CA LEU A 329 1.05 13.60 12.20
C LEU A 329 0.15 12.37 12.22
N THR A 330 0.53 11.41 13.04
CA THR A 330 -0.30 10.24 13.33
C THR A 330 -0.70 10.29 14.80
N ASN A 331 -1.73 9.54 15.16
CA ASN A 331 -2.11 9.30 16.55
C ASN A 331 -1.23 8.21 17.21
N ASN A 332 -0.14 7.76 16.56
CA ASN A 332 0.72 6.71 17.09
C ASN A 332 1.37 7.14 18.40
N GLY A 333 1.19 6.32 19.45
CA GLY A 333 1.71 6.61 20.79
C GLY A 333 0.81 7.52 21.62
N MET A 334 -0.34 7.94 21.10
CA MET A 334 -1.42 8.55 21.87
C MET A 334 -2.43 7.49 22.28
N THR A 335 -3.02 7.65 23.47
CA THR A 335 -4.13 6.82 23.95
C THR A 335 -5.39 7.65 23.97
N CYS A 336 -6.46 7.14 23.38
CA CYS A 336 -7.76 7.79 23.46
C CYS A 336 -8.37 7.62 24.87
N PRO A 337 -8.79 8.70 25.55
CA PRO A 337 -9.45 8.60 26.84
C PRO A 337 -10.80 7.89 26.75
N THR A 338 -11.22 7.21 27.83
CA THR A 338 -12.57 6.63 27.95
C THR A 338 -13.62 7.73 27.86
N GLY A 339 -14.68 7.51 27.07
CA GLY A 339 -15.75 8.48 26.82
C GLY A 339 -15.45 9.43 25.64
N PHE A 340 -14.41 9.15 24.84
CA PHE A 340 -14.05 9.92 23.67
C PHE A 340 -13.79 9.02 22.45
N VAL A 341 -14.16 9.51 21.27
CA VAL A 341 -13.68 9.00 19.97
C VAL A 341 -12.46 9.82 19.57
N CYS A 342 -11.39 9.14 19.15
CA CYS A 342 -10.19 9.81 18.69
C CYS A 342 -9.99 9.62 17.20
N GLU A 343 -9.96 10.72 16.47
CA GLU A 343 -9.74 10.76 15.02
C GLU A 343 -8.36 11.35 14.68
N GLU A 344 -7.89 11.10 13.46
CA GLU A 344 -6.70 11.75 12.95
C GLU A 344 -6.98 13.24 12.65
N VAL A 345 -5.96 14.06 12.85
CA VAL A 345 -6.05 15.50 12.57
C VAL A 345 -6.13 15.74 11.06
N THR A 346 -6.89 16.76 10.65
CA THR A 346 -7.13 17.03 9.23
C THR A 346 -6.14 18.05 8.69
N LEU A 347 -5.53 17.76 7.54
CA LEU A 347 -4.65 18.70 6.83
C LEU A 347 -5.49 19.80 6.16
N GLN A 348 -5.26 21.04 6.55
CA GLN A 348 -5.89 22.23 5.96
C GLN A 348 -4.97 22.87 4.91
N ALA A 349 -5.60 23.38 3.84
CA ALA A 349 -4.89 24.07 2.77
C ALA A 349 -4.44 25.46 3.25
N GLY A 350 -3.15 25.73 3.17
CA GLY A 350 -2.53 27.00 3.54
C GLY A 350 -1.23 27.24 2.78
N GLN A 351 -0.55 28.35 3.07
CA GLN A 351 0.77 28.62 2.51
C GLN A 351 1.81 27.61 2.99
N CYS A 352 1.74 27.24 4.27
CA CYS A 352 2.36 26.04 4.82
C CYS A 352 1.23 25.05 5.22
N PRO A 353 1.49 23.73 5.22
CA PRO A 353 0.54 22.77 5.74
C PRO A 353 0.21 23.07 7.20
N ASN A 354 -1.09 23.16 7.50
CA ASN A 354 -1.62 23.28 8.85
C ASN A 354 -2.49 22.04 9.13
N VAL A 355 -2.47 21.55 10.37
CA VAL A 355 -3.34 20.48 10.83
C VAL A 355 -4.18 20.96 12.00
N ALA A 356 -5.47 20.67 11.94
CA ALA A 356 -6.43 21.03 12.97
C ALA A 356 -7.57 19.99 13.02
N CYS A 357 -8.36 20.04 14.08
CA CYS A 357 -9.58 19.25 14.19
C CYS A 357 -10.77 19.99 13.55
N THR A 358 -11.50 19.30 12.68
CA THR A 358 -12.76 19.83 12.12
C THR A 358 -13.86 19.87 13.19
N THR A 359 -13.82 18.89 14.10
CA THR A 359 -14.72 18.69 15.23
C THR A 359 -13.95 18.10 16.40
N GLY A 360 -14.40 18.38 17.63
CA GLY A 360 -13.73 17.94 18.85
C GLY A 360 -12.57 18.84 19.27
N THR A 361 -11.79 18.36 20.24
CA THR A 361 -10.66 19.06 20.83
C THR A 361 -9.36 18.41 20.36
N MET A 362 -8.45 19.18 19.77
CA MET A 362 -7.15 18.63 19.35
C MET A 362 -6.23 18.47 20.57
N LYS A 363 -5.67 17.27 20.73
CA LYS A 363 -4.58 17.00 21.67
C LYS A 363 -3.31 16.69 20.90
N ALA A 364 -2.19 17.23 21.37
CA ALA A 364 -0.88 17.03 20.77
C ALA A 364 0.14 16.51 21.79
N ASN A 365 1.10 15.74 21.29
CA ASN A 365 2.17 15.13 22.06
C ASN A 365 3.54 15.64 21.62
N PRO A 366 4.50 15.86 22.55
CA PRO A 366 4.51 15.33 23.92
C PRO A 366 3.67 16.11 24.96
N GLY A 367 3.06 15.38 25.90
CA GLY A 367 2.39 15.95 27.08
C GLY A 367 0.87 15.96 27.06
N ASN A 368 0.25 15.44 26.00
CA ASN A 368 -1.21 15.44 25.79
C ASN A 368 -1.86 16.82 26.00
N VAL A 369 -1.24 17.83 25.39
CA VAL A 369 -1.60 19.24 25.55
C VAL A 369 -2.71 19.59 24.56
N GLU A 370 -3.65 20.42 24.99
CA GLU A 370 -4.68 20.96 24.11
C GLU A 370 -4.10 22.07 23.22
N VAL A 371 -4.30 21.96 21.91
CA VAL A 371 -3.85 22.95 20.92
C VAL A 371 -5.01 23.25 19.97
N ASP A 372 -5.00 24.43 19.33
CA ASP A 372 -6.06 24.77 18.35
C ASP A 372 -5.69 24.27 16.95
N SER A 373 -4.43 24.40 16.57
CA SER A 373 -3.88 23.89 15.31
C SER A 373 -2.35 23.79 15.41
N LEU A 374 -1.75 22.99 14.54
CA LEU A 374 -0.30 22.94 14.36
C LEU A 374 0.07 23.31 12.94
N THR A 375 1.14 24.08 12.77
CA THR A 375 1.66 24.46 11.45
C THR A 375 3.05 23.84 11.27
N CYS A 376 3.33 23.36 10.06
CA CYS A 376 4.67 22.89 9.75
C CYS A 376 5.64 24.08 9.67
N ASP A 377 6.72 24.03 10.43
CA ASP A 377 7.76 25.03 10.41
C ASP A 377 8.77 24.81 9.26
N GLY A 378 9.71 25.76 9.14
CA GLY A 378 10.80 25.70 8.15
C GLY A 378 11.82 24.57 8.37
N SER A 379 11.73 23.84 9.49
CA SER A 379 12.65 22.78 9.93
C SER A 379 12.03 21.38 9.86
N ALA A 380 10.88 21.23 9.20
CA ALA A 380 10.11 19.99 9.10
C ALA A 380 9.57 19.48 10.45
N GLN A 381 9.21 20.40 11.35
CA GLN A 381 8.59 20.13 12.65
C GLN A 381 7.19 20.73 12.72
N TRP A 382 6.28 20.04 13.42
CA TRP A 382 4.96 20.59 13.70
C TRP A 382 5.02 21.45 14.95
N VAL A 383 4.63 22.71 14.84
CA VAL A 383 4.66 23.67 15.96
C VAL A 383 3.31 24.33 16.19
N ASP A 384 3.07 24.74 17.45
CA ASP A 384 1.97 25.64 17.81
C ASP A 384 2.34 27.12 17.60
N ASP A 385 1.47 28.03 18.02
CA ASP A 385 1.69 29.48 17.92
C ASP A 385 2.76 30.02 18.89
N GLN A 386 3.25 29.20 19.81
CA GLN A 386 4.38 29.53 20.70
C GLN A 386 5.67 28.78 20.32
N GLU A 387 5.73 28.20 19.13
CA GLU A 387 6.89 27.45 18.61
C GLU A 387 7.22 26.17 19.39
N THR A 388 6.25 25.59 20.11
CA THR A 388 6.43 24.30 20.79
C THR A 388 6.33 23.16 19.78
N VAL A 389 7.30 22.24 19.79
CA VAL A 389 7.38 21.14 18.83
C VAL A 389 6.56 19.92 19.27
N PHE A 390 5.75 19.39 18.35
CA PHE A 390 4.92 18.20 18.54
C PHE A 390 5.22 17.13 17.48
N THR A 391 5.01 15.86 17.85
CA THR A 391 5.32 14.70 17.01
C THR A 391 4.12 13.77 16.76
N ALA A 392 3.04 13.95 17.52
CA ALA A 392 1.77 13.25 17.33
C ALA A 392 0.60 14.17 17.72
N ALA A 393 -0.55 13.99 17.09
CA ALA A 393 -1.78 14.68 17.46
C ALA A 393 -3.02 13.85 17.12
N GLN A 394 -4.11 14.07 17.85
CA GLN A 394 -5.42 13.45 17.63
C GLN A 394 -6.55 14.42 17.95
N CYS A 395 -7.74 14.19 17.38
CA CYS A 395 -8.96 14.91 17.69
C CYS A 395 -9.81 14.11 18.67
N GLU A 396 -10.06 14.62 19.87
CA GLU A 396 -10.89 13.99 20.89
C GLU A 396 -12.33 14.53 20.81
N LEU A 397 -13.28 13.68 20.44
CA LEU A 397 -14.70 13.99 20.40
C LEU A 397 -15.40 13.28 21.57
N PRO A 398 -16.09 13.99 22.49
CA PRO A 398 -16.80 13.33 23.58
C PRO A 398 -17.96 12.50 23.04
N CYS A 399 -18.11 11.28 23.53
CA CYS A 399 -19.27 10.44 23.23
C CYS A 399 -20.47 10.94 24.03
N THR A 400 -21.56 11.28 23.34
CA THR A 400 -22.86 11.57 23.98
C THR A 400 -23.47 10.25 24.45
N GLU A 401 -24.09 10.18 25.63
CA GLU A 401 -24.69 8.93 26.13
C GLU A 401 -25.79 8.41 25.17
N CYS A 402 -25.49 7.35 24.43
CA CYS A 402 -26.49 6.65 23.63
C CYS A 402 -27.57 6.06 24.54
N THR A 403 -28.82 6.16 24.10
CA THR A 403 -29.94 5.53 24.81
C THR A 403 -29.78 4.02 24.88
N ALA A 404 -30.12 3.41 26.01
CA ALA A 404 -30.04 1.96 26.18
C ALA A 404 -30.83 1.22 25.07
N LEU A 405 -30.19 0.25 24.41
CA LEU A 405 -30.87 -0.59 23.43
C LEU A 405 -31.89 -1.51 24.10
N THR A 406 -32.95 -1.79 23.36
CA THR A 406 -34.04 -2.67 23.79
C THR A 406 -34.19 -3.79 22.75
N ASN A 407 -34.57 -4.98 23.21
CA ASN A 407 -35.00 -6.09 22.34
C ASN A 407 -36.54 -6.14 22.15
N THR A 408 -37.28 -5.15 22.69
CA THR A 408 -38.73 -5.07 22.56
C THR A 408 -39.11 -4.94 21.08
N GLY A 409 -39.84 -5.92 20.55
CA GLY A 409 -40.24 -6.00 19.15
C GLY A 409 -39.38 -6.95 18.30
N MET A 410 -38.35 -7.57 18.87
CA MET A 410 -37.63 -8.70 18.28
C MET A 410 -38.16 -10.01 18.86
N ASP A 411 -38.84 -10.82 18.05
CA ASP A 411 -39.31 -12.14 18.48
C ASP A 411 -38.13 -13.10 18.64
N CYS A 412 -38.08 -13.85 19.75
CA CYS A 412 -37.01 -14.80 19.99
C CYS A 412 -37.17 -16.05 19.09
N PRO A 413 -36.21 -16.35 18.20
CA PRO A 413 -36.31 -17.49 17.28
C PRO A 413 -36.26 -18.83 18.01
N LYS A 414 -37.09 -19.80 17.61
CA LYS A 414 -37.07 -21.15 18.18
C LYS A 414 -35.65 -21.76 18.13
N GLY A 415 -35.21 -22.38 19.23
CA GLY A 415 -33.86 -22.92 19.36
C GLY A 415 -32.85 -21.95 19.97
N PHE A 416 -33.27 -20.74 20.36
CA PHE A 416 -32.41 -19.73 20.97
C PHE A 416 -32.97 -19.22 22.31
N ILE A 417 -32.08 -18.81 23.20
CA ILE A 417 -32.39 -17.95 24.35
C ILE A 417 -32.03 -16.53 23.94
N CYS A 418 -32.96 -15.58 24.14
CA CYS A 418 -32.75 -14.19 23.76
C CYS A 418 -32.72 -13.28 24.98
N GLU A 419 -31.65 -12.49 25.09
CA GLU A 419 -31.43 -11.53 26.16
C GLU A 419 -31.16 -10.13 25.58
N VAL A 420 -31.36 -9.11 26.41
CA VAL A 420 -30.95 -7.74 26.04
C VAL A 420 -29.43 -7.69 26.00
N ALA A 421 -28.88 -7.03 24.99
CA ALA A 421 -27.43 -6.91 24.87
C ALA A 421 -26.83 -6.02 25.97
N THR A 422 -25.63 -6.37 26.42
CA THR A 422 -25.00 -5.75 27.60
C THR A 422 -24.09 -4.61 27.17
N THR A 423 -24.10 -3.52 27.95
CA THR A 423 -23.16 -2.40 27.79
C THR A 423 -21.86 -2.64 28.54
N ARG A 424 -20.72 -2.35 27.93
CA ARG A 424 -19.42 -2.20 28.61
C ARG A 424 -18.77 -0.86 28.29
N GLU A 425 -17.88 -0.41 29.16
CA GLU A 425 -17.05 0.78 28.91
C GLU A 425 -15.92 0.45 27.93
N GLY A 426 -15.88 1.20 26.83
CA GLY A 426 -14.84 1.19 25.80
C GLY A 426 -14.35 2.61 25.49
N GLN A 427 -13.92 2.87 24.26
CA GLN A 427 -13.61 4.24 23.80
C GLN A 427 -14.87 5.12 23.91
N CYS A 428 -15.98 4.63 23.36
CA CYS A 428 -17.34 4.99 23.78
C CYS A 428 -18.01 3.78 24.44
N SER A 429 -19.22 3.94 24.99
CA SER A 429 -20.01 2.78 25.43
C SER A 429 -20.17 1.80 24.26
N GLU A 430 -19.95 0.51 24.55
CA GLU A 430 -20.04 -0.58 23.59
C GLU A 430 -21.15 -1.54 24.01
N ILE A 431 -21.91 -2.05 23.04
CA ILE A 431 -22.89 -3.12 23.24
C ILE A 431 -22.34 -4.42 22.68
N PHE A 432 -22.38 -5.47 23.50
CA PHE A 432 -21.91 -6.79 23.15
C PHE A 432 -22.77 -7.88 23.81
N CYS A 433 -22.51 -9.13 23.44
CA CYS A 433 -23.10 -10.29 24.07
C CYS A 433 -22.03 -11.07 24.84
N GLU A 434 -22.24 -11.27 26.14
CA GLU A 434 -21.37 -12.14 26.95
C GLU A 434 -21.41 -13.59 26.46
N THR A 435 -22.60 -14.03 26.04
CA THR A 435 -22.83 -15.33 25.40
C THR A 435 -23.75 -15.17 24.20
N GLY A 436 -23.58 -16.04 23.20
CA GLY A 436 -24.36 -16.00 21.97
C GLY A 436 -23.84 -15.02 20.92
N SER A 437 -24.70 -14.71 19.95
CA SER A 437 -24.42 -13.78 18.85
C SER A 437 -25.26 -12.52 18.99
N LEU A 438 -24.65 -11.35 18.80
CA LEU A 438 -25.37 -10.08 18.75
C LEU A 438 -26.10 -9.99 17.41
N THR A 439 -27.39 -9.69 17.46
CA THR A 439 -28.19 -9.42 16.26
C THR A 439 -28.88 -8.09 16.40
N GLY A 440 -28.79 -7.26 15.37
CA GLY A 440 -29.48 -5.98 15.28
C GLY A 440 -30.75 -6.12 14.47
N ASN A 441 -31.71 -5.21 14.73
CA ASN A 441 -32.96 -5.02 14.00
C ASN A 441 -33.88 -6.27 13.86
N THR A 442 -35.11 -6.06 13.39
CA THR A 442 -36.08 -7.18 13.24
C THR A 442 -35.72 -8.16 12.13
N GLU A 443 -34.82 -7.80 11.21
CA GLU A 443 -34.31 -8.66 10.16
C GLU A 443 -33.15 -9.56 10.64
N ARG A 444 -32.71 -9.39 11.90
CA ARG A 444 -31.67 -10.19 12.57
C ARG A 444 -30.33 -10.10 11.85
N THR A 445 -29.90 -8.88 11.59
CA THR A 445 -28.58 -8.62 11.00
C THR A 445 -27.49 -9.06 12.00
N PRO A 446 -26.59 -9.99 11.63
CA PRO A 446 -25.52 -10.43 12.52
C PRO A 446 -24.53 -9.30 12.81
N LEU A 447 -24.24 -9.06 14.08
CA LEU A 447 -23.34 -8.01 14.55
C LEU A 447 -22.24 -8.60 15.42
N THR A 448 -21.07 -7.99 15.38
CA THR A 448 -19.94 -8.33 16.28
C THR A 448 -19.86 -7.40 17.47
N LEU A 449 -20.17 -6.12 17.26
CA LEU A 449 -20.12 -5.05 18.26
C LEU A 449 -21.00 -3.90 17.77
N LEU A 450 -21.66 -3.19 18.68
CA LEU A 450 -22.18 -1.86 18.41
C LEU A 450 -21.43 -0.84 19.27
N THR A 451 -21.00 0.25 18.66
CA THR A 451 -20.31 1.34 19.35
C THR A 451 -21.23 2.55 19.33
N CYS A 452 -21.34 3.24 20.48
CA CYS A 452 -22.03 4.50 20.55
C CYS A 452 -21.22 5.58 19.83
N ASN A 453 -21.77 6.24 18.81
CA ASN A 453 -21.08 7.33 18.10
C ASN A 453 -21.32 8.70 18.77
N ALA A 454 -20.68 9.74 18.23
CA ALA A 454 -20.80 11.11 18.73
C ALA A 454 -22.24 11.68 18.64
N ASP A 455 -23.04 11.18 17.68
CA ASP A 455 -24.43 11.58 17.43
C ASP A 455 -25.45 10.86 18.35
N ALA A 456 -24.97 10.11 19.35
CA ALA A 456 -25.79 9.30 20.26
C ALA A 456 -26.55 8.14 19.59
N GLU A 457 -26.01 7.62 18.48
CA GLU A 457 -26.53 6.46 17.76
C GLU A 457 -25.65 5.21 18.00
N TRP A 458 -26.27 4.05 18.15
CA TRP A 458 -25.56 2.78 18.17
C TRP A 458 -25.26 2.35 16.75
N ILE A 459 -23.98 2.33 16.38
CA ILE A 459 -23.54 1.98 15.04
C ILE A 459 -22.72 0.70 15.00
N ASP A 460 -22.79 -0.03 13.89
CA ASP A 460 -21.88 -1.15 13.62
C ASP A 460 -20.56 -0.69 12.98
N THR A 461 -19.71 -1.65 12.59
CA THR A 461 -18.41 -1.37 11.94
C THR A 461 -18.52 -0.74 10.54
N GLN A 462 -19.73 -0.58 10.01
CA GLN A 462 -20.02 0.01 8.71
C GLN A 462 -20.83 1.31 8.85
N ASP A 463 -20.88 1.90 10.05
CA ASP A 463 -21.62 3.13 10.39
C ASP A 463 -23.14 3.03 10.16
N VAL A 464 -23.71 1.81 10.23
CA VAL A 464 -25.17 1.64 10.15
C VAL A 464 -25.76 1.80 11.56
N ALA A 465 -26.77 2.67 11.70
CA ALA A 465 -27.43 2.91 12.99
C ALA A 465 -28.48 1.85 13.36
N TYR A 466 -28.52 1.47 14.63
CA TYR A 466 -29.45 0.50 15.20
C TYR A 466 -30.16 1.06 16.42
N THR A 467 -31.46 0.80 16.51
CA THR A 467 -32.29 1.14 17.68
C THR A 467 -32.74 -0.09 18.48
N LEU A 468 -32.51 -1.28 17.92
CA LEU A 468 -32.87 -2.57 18.51
C LEU A 468 -31.71 -3.55 18.33
N ALA A 469 -31.37 -4.27 19.40
CA ALA A 469 -30.45 -5.40 19.34
C ALA A 469 -30.78 -6.43 20.43
N GLN A 470 -30.46 -7.69 20.16
CA GLN A 470 -30.60 -8.78 21.12
C GLN A 470 -29.43 -9.77 21.01
N CYS A 471 -29.12 -10.41 22.13
CA CYS A 471 -28.19 -11.54 22.17
C CYS A 471 -28.95 -12.84 21.95
N GLU A 472 -28.54 -13.61 20.95
CA GLU A 472 -29.16 -14.89 20.62
C GLU A 472 -28.18 -16.03 20.92
N THR A 473 -28.49 -16.84 21.92
CA THR A 473 -27.66 -17.98 22.32
C THR A 473 -28.33 -19.30 21.93
N PRO A 474 -27.72 -20.13 21.06
CA PRO A 474 -28.29 -21.41 20.67
C PRO A 474 -28.50 -22.32 21.89
N CYS A 475 -29.71 -22.83 22.05
CA CYS A 475 -30.09 -23.76 23.13
C CYS A 475 -30.60 -25.10 22.60
N ASP A 476 -30.37 -25.42 21.33
CA ASP A 476 -30.78 -26.67 20.69
C ASP A 476 -29.64 -27.69 20.52
N GLN A 477 -28.43 -27.34 21.00
CA GLN A 477 -27.21 -28.11 20.78
C GLN A 477 -26.87 -29.10 21.89
N CYS A 478 -27.77 -29.36 22.84
CA CYS A 478 -27.45 -30.28 23.93
C CYS A 478 -27.20 -31.71 23.45
N PRO A 479 -26.17 -32.39 24.00
CA PRO A 479 -25.91 -33.78 23.68
C PRO A 479 -27.07 -34.68 24.13
N ALA A 480 -27.25 -35.83 23.48
CA ALA A 480 -28.28 -36.78 23.86
C ALA A 480 -28.08 -37.24 25.32
N LEU A 481 -29.12 -37.11 26.16
CA LEU A 481 -29.11 -37.68 27.51
C LEU A 481 -29.19 -39.20 27.42
N THR A 482 -28.25 -39.87 28.08
CA THR A 482 -28.24 -41.33 28.20
C THR A 482 -28.42 -41.74 29.65
N ASN A 483 -28.89 -42.97 29.87
CA ASN A 483 -28.91 -43.63 31.18
C ASN A 483 -27.75 -44.64 31.34
N THR A 484 -26.80 -44.66 30.39
CA THR A 484 -25.69 -45.61 30.40
C THR A 484 -24.78 -45.39 31.61
N GLY A 485 -24.49 -46.46 32.35
CA GLY A 485 -23.62 -46.41 33.53
C GLY A 485 -24.27 -45.77 34.76
N MET A 486 -25.55 -45.39 34.72
CA MET A 486 -26.31 -45.07 35.93
C MET A 486 -26.74 -46.38 36.60
N THR A 487 -26.59 -46.44 37.92
CA THR A 487 -27.12 -47.56 38.72
C THR A 487 -28.60 -47.32 38.97
N CYS A 488 -29.41 -48.37 38.81
CA CYS A 488 -30.82 -48.35 39.20
C CYS A 488 -30.96 -48.70 40.68
N LEU A 489 -31.85 -48.02 41.41
CA LEU A 489 -32.07 -48.34 42.83
C LEU A 489 -32.73 -49.72 42.95
N PRO A 490 -32.33 -50.57 43.91
CA PRO A 490 -33.00 -51.83 44.14
C PRO A 490 -34.51 -51.63 44.33
N GLY A 491 -35.32 -52.36 43.57
CA GLY A 491 -36.77 -52.21 43.57
C GLY A 491 -37.32 -51.19 42.58
N PHE A 492 -36.51 -50.69 41.65
CA PHE A 492 -36.92 -49.78 40.59
C PHE A 492 -36.55 -50.30 39.20
N VAL A 493 -37.32 -49.92 38.20
CA VAL A 493 -37.00 -50.06 36.77
C VAL A 493 -36.57 -48.70 36.24
N CYS A 494 -35.41 -48.67 35.59
CA CYS A 494 -34.83 -47.44 35.04
C CYS A 494 -34.96 -47.41 33.52
N THR A 495 -35.52 -46.32 32.98
CA THR A 495 -35.70 -46.10 31.55
C THR A 495 -35.07 -44.77 31.11
N PRO A 496 -34.75 -44.59 29.81
CA PRO A 496 -34.29 -43.31 29.31
C PRO A 496 -35.35 -42.21 29.49
N VAL A 497 -34.90 -40.97 29.66
CA VAL A 497 -35.77 -39.78 29.74
C VAL A 497 -36.34 -39.42 28.36
N THR A 498 -37.49 -38.75 28.34
CA THR A 498 -38.12 -38.26 27.09
C THR A 498 -37.70 -36.82 26.83
N ILE A 499 -37.29 -36.52 25.58
CA ILE A 499 -36.93 -35.17 25.15
C ILE A 499 -38.08 -34.54 24.36
N ASN A 500 -38.54 -33.37 24.78
CA ASN A 500 -39.53 -32.54 24.10
C ASN A 500 -38.83 -31.34 23.44
N ASN A 501 -39.01 -31.20 22.12
CA ASN A 501 -38.41 -30.15 21.28
C ASN A 501 -39.44 -29.11 20.78
N ASP A 502 -40.67 -29.13 21.31
CA ASP A 502 -41.75 -28.26 20.82
C ASP A 502 -41.68 -26.84 21.40
N GLY A 503 -41.10 -26.69 22.60
CA GLY A 503 -40.85 -25.40 23.24
C GLY A 503 -39.71 -24.59 22.63
N GLN A 504 -39.37 -23.46 23.27
CA GLN A 504 -38.28 -22.57 22.85
C GLN A 504 -36.92 -23.29 22.82
N CYS A 505 -36.63 -24.05 23.88
CA CYS A 505 -35.47 -24.91 24.02
C CYS A 505 -35.93 -26.35 24.35
N PRO A 506 -35.14 -27.38 23.97
CA PRO A 506 -35.39 -28.76 24.36
C PRO A 506 -35.51 -28.94 25.88
N THR A 507 -36.45 -29.78 26.29
CA THR A 507 -36.68 -30.16 27.69
C THR A 507 -36.71 -31.68 27.86
N ALA A 508 -36.04 -32.19 28.88
CA ALA A 508 -36.03 -33.60 29.24
C ALA A 508 -36.92 -33.84 30.47
N SER A 509 -37.78 -34.85 30.42
CA SER A 509 -38.67 -35.21 31.52
C SER A 509 -39.02 -36.69 31.51
N CYS A 510 -39.68 -37.15 32.57
CA CYS A 510 -40.22 -38.50 32.67
C CYS A 510 -41.73 -38.50 32.45
N ALA A 511 -42.20 -39.31 31.50
CA ALA A 511 -43.64 -39.52 31.30
C ALA A 511 -44.28 -40.19 32.53
N THR A 512 -43.53 -41.10 33.18
CA THR A 512 -43.91 -41.78 34.43
C THR A 512 -42.68 -42.02 35.30
N GLY A 513 -42.85 -42.00 36.63
CA GLY A 513 -41.78 -42.21 37.59
C GLY A 513 -41.04 -40.92 37.99
N LEU A 514 -39.99 -41.07 38.79
CA LEU A 514 -39.14 -39.96 39.23
C LEU A 514 -37.93 -39.82 38.29
N MET A 515 -37.63 -38.61 37.87
CA MET A 515 -36.41 -38.35 37.10
C MET A 515 -35.23 -38.22 38.05
N THR A 516 -34.18 -39.02 37.83
CA THR A 516 -32.91 -38.89 38.53
C THR A 516 -31.81 -38.55 37.54
N ALA A 517 -30.91 -37.63 37.93
CA ALA A 517 -29.84 -37.14 37.09
C ALA A 517 -28.47 -37.26 37.76
N GLY A 518 -27.44 -37.49 36.93
CA GLY A 518 -26.05 -37.62 37.35
C GLY A 518 -25.72 -38.91 38.11
N ASP A 519 -24.42 -39.13 38.36
CA ASP A 519 -23.91 -40.28 39.13
C ASP A 519 -24.47 -40.37 40.56
N GLY A 520 -24.71 -39.21 41.17
CA GLY A 520 -25.26 -39.10 42.52
C GLY A 520 -26.75 -39.39 42.64
N ARG A 521 -27.44 -39.64 41.51
CA ARG A 521 -28.90 -39.89 41.46
C ARG A 521 -29.71 -38.76 42.10
N THR A 522 -29.37 -37.51 41.78
CA THR A 522 -30.11 -36.34 42.24
C THR A 522 -31.52 -36.36 41.64
N THR A 523 -32.55 -36.24 42.47
CA THR A 523 -33.93 -36.18 41.97
C THR A 523 -34.21 -34.81 41.39
N VAL A 524 -34.63 -34.75 40.13
CA VAL A 524 -34.98 -33.51 39.42
C VAL A 524 -36.39 -33.64 38.82
N THR A 525 -37.05 -32.53 38.54
CA THR A 525 -38.40 -32.55 37.93
C THR A 525 -38.31 -32.62 36.40
N SER A 526 -37.39 -31.84 35.84
CA SER A 526 -37.09 -31.76 34.42
C SER A 526 -35.70 -31.17 34.24
N LEU A 527 -35.09 -31.40 33.07
CA LEU A 527 -33.91 -30.68 32.64
C LEU A 527 -34.24 -29.85 31.41
N SER A 528 -33.63 -28.69 31.26
CA SER A 528 -33.73 -27.84 30.06
C SER A 528 -32.36 -27.71 29.43
N CYS A 529 -32.30 -27.65 28.11
CA CYS A 529 -31.06 -27.34 27.42
C CYS A 529 -30.78 -25.84 27.51
N ASN A 530 -29.64 -25.48 28.09
CA ASN A 530 -29.21 -24.09 28.19
C ASN A 530 -28.39 -23.65 26.96
N GLY A 531 -28.05 -22.36 26.93
CA GLY A 531 -27.25 -21.74 25.87
C GLY A 531 -25.79 -22.22 25.76
N LEU A 532 -25.33 -23.09 26.67
CA LEU A 532 -23.98 -23.66 26.68
C LEU A 532 -23.96 -25.13 26.20
N ALA A 533 -25.05 -25.60 25.58
CA ALA A 533 -25.23 -26.99 25.19
C ALA A 533 -25.16 -27.97 26.39
N GLN A 534 -25.67 -27.54 27.55
CA GLN A 534 -25.71 -28.33 28.78
C GLN A 534 -27.16 -28.55 29.24
N TRP A 535 -27.44 -29.76 29.74
CA TRP A 535 -28.70 -30.03 30.42
C TRP A 535 -28.63 -29.53 31.85
N VAL A 536 -29.52 -28.61 32.20
CA VAL A 536 -29.58 -28.01 33.53
C VAL A 536 -30.93 -28.18 34.20
N ASP A 537 -30.94 -28.29 35.52
CA ASP A 537 -32.15 -28.18 36.34
C ASP A 537 -32.54 -26.71 36.58
N ALA A 538 -33.54 -26.49 37.46
CA ALA A 538 -34.02 -25.15 37.78
C ALA A 538 -32.97 -24.30 38.55
N GLU A 539 -32.04 -24.97 39.23
CA GLU A 539 -30.95 -24.39 40.01
C GLU A 539 -29.66 -24.21 39.19
N GLN A 540 -29.70 -24.44 37.87
CA GLN A 540 -28.56 -24.35 36.94
C GLN A 540 -27.46 -25.41 37.16
N THR A 541 -27.79 -26.54 37.81
CA THR A 541 -26.86 -27.66 37.95
C THR A 541 -26.77 -28.46 36.65
N VAL A 542 -25.55 -28.68 36.17
CA VAL A 542 -25.29 -29.37 34.90
C VAL A 542 -25.31 -30.89 35.05
N TYR A 543 -26.00 -31.58 34.14
CA TYR A 543 -26.07 -33.03 34.06
C TYR A 543 -25.73 -33.53 32.66
N THR A 544 -25.07 -34.68 32.59
CA THR A 544 -24.71 -35.36 31.32
C THR A 544 -25.47 -36.67 31.12
N LYS A 545 -26.21 -37.11 32.15
CA LYS A 545 -27.00 -38.34 32.15
C LYS A 545 -28.19 -38.22 33.08
N ALA A 546 -29.29 -38.84 32.68
CA ALA A 546 -30.52 -38.89 33.45
C ALA A 546 -31.33 -40.14 33.08
N GLN A 547 -32.16 -40.59 34.01
CA GLN A 547 -33.05 -41.73 33.83
C GLN A 547 -34.36 -41.51 34.57
N CYS A 548 -35.40 -42.23 34.14
CA CYS A 548 -36.68 -42.31 34.82
C CYS A 548 -36.74 -43.57 35.66
N GLU A 549 -37.05 -43.42 36.94
CA GLU A 549 -37.12 -44.51 37.90
C GLU A 549 -38.56 -44.77 38.31
N THR A 550 -39.02 -45.99 38.05
CA THR A 550 -40.38 -46.43 38.39
C THR A 550 -40.31 -47.59 39.36
N GLY A 551 -40.97 -47.49 40.52
CA GLY A 551 -40.97 -48.54 41.53
C GLY A 551 -41.61 -49.84 41.04
N CYS A 552 -40.96 -50.97 41.32
CA CYS A 552 -41.40 -52.34 41.02
C CYS A 552 -41.32 -53.24 42.26
N THR A 553 -41.53 -52.68 43.46
CA THR A 553 -41.68 -53.47 44.69
C THR A 553 -43.15 -53.82 44.91
N CYS A 554 -43.41 -55.09 45.20
CA CYS A 554 -44.77 -55.57 45.45
C CYS A 554 -44.88 -56.07 46.90
N PRO A 555 -46.07 -55.92 47.51
CA PRO A 555 -46.34 -56.56 48.79
C PRO A 555 -46.28 -58.09 48.64
N PRO A 556 -45.95 -58.85 49.71
CA PRO A 556 -46.09 -60.29 49.71
C PRO A 556 -47.51 -60.70 49.34
N LEU A 557 -47.66 -61.62 48.37
CA LEU A 557 -48.97 -62.18 48.07
C LEU A 557 -49.44 -63.03 49.27
N PRO A 558 -50.66 -62.81 49.77
CA PRO A 558 -51.27 -63.69 50.76
C PRO A 558 -51.31 -65.14 50.29
N ILE A 559 -51.16 -66.07 51.25
CA ILE A 559 -51.29 -67.50 51.01
C ILE A 559 -52.74 -67.92 51.26
N SER A 560 -53.46 -68.32 50.21
CA SER A 560 -54.85 -68.75 50.34
C SER A 560 -54.94 -70.11 51.08
N PRO A 561 -55.67 -70.21 52.21
CA PRO A 561 -55.79 -71.46 52.97
C PRO A 561 -56.75 -72.46 52.32
N ALA A 562 -56.48 -73.76 52.48
CA ALA A 562 -57.36 -74.82 51.97
C ALA A 562 -58.69 -74.92 52.72
N PRO A 563 -59.83 -75.19 52.04
CA PRO A 563 -61.08 -75.56 52.69
C PRO A 563 -60.87 -76.87 53.48
N ARG A 564 -61.04 -76.78 54.81
CA ARG A 564 -60.96 -77.81 55.87
C ARG A 564 -60.64 -79.27 55.49
N LEU A 565 -59.71 -79.85 56.27
CA LEU A 565 -59.12 -81.21 56.33
C LEU A 565 -57.69 -81.26 55.72
N GLU A 566 -56.70 -81.14 56.61
CA GLU A 566 -55.23 -80.86 56.48
C GLU A 566 -54.34 -81.68 55.49
N PRO A 567 -53.03 -81.35 55.28
CA PRO A 567 -52.22 -80.20 55.76
C PRO A 567 -51.41 -79.42 54.67
N ASN A 568 -50.91 -78.25 55.06
CA ASN A 568 -49.79 -77.48 54.48
C ASN A 568 -49.99 -76.80 53.10
N SER A 569 -50.68 -75.65 53.08
CA SER A 569 -50.51 -74.66 52.00
C SER A 569 -49.14 -73.99 52.12
N ARG A 570 -48.40 -73.91 51.03
CA ARG A 570 -47.15 -73.15 50.94
C ARG A 570 -47.32 -71.97 49.99
N GLY A 571 -46.55 -70.91 50.22
CA GLY A 571 -46.42 -69.79 49.29
C GLY A 571 -45.01 -69.75 48.71
N ASN A 572 -44.86 -69.04 47.61
CA ASN A 572 -43.53 -68.70 47.09
C ASN A 572 -42.97 -67.51 47.90
N PRO A 573 -41.75 -67.58 48.45
CA PRO A 573 -41.11 -66.42 49.03
C PRO A 573 -40.85 -65.36 47.98
N LEU A 574 -40.80 -64.11 48.45
CA LEU A 574 -40.31 -63.01 47.65
C LEU A 574 -38.80 -63.16 47.46
N GLY A 575 -38.36 -63.13 46.21
CA GLY A 575 -36.99 -62.85 45.83
C GLY A 575 -36.89 -61.54 45.06
N THR A 576 -35.70 -61.26 44.58
CA THR A 576 -35.42 -60.12 43.69
C THR A 576 -34.77 -60.64 42.42
N ASP A 577 -35.19 -60.13 41.27
CA ASP A 577 -34.47 -60.38 40.01
C ASP A 577 -33.17 -59.55 39.93
N ALA A 578 -32.48 -59.67 38.80
CA ALA A 578 -31.23 -58.94 38.53
C ALA A 578 -31.41 -57.40 38.53
N ASN A 579 -32.63 -56.91 38.36
CA ASN A 579 -32.97 -55.48 38.38
C ASN A 579 -33.43 -55.02 39.77
N GLY A 580 -33.43 -55.91 40.78
CA GLY A 580 -33.92 -55.63 42.12
C GLY A 580 -35.44 -55.61 42.23
N CYS A 581 -36.19 -55.93 41.16
CA CYS A 581 -37.65 -56.01 41.21
C CYS A 581 -38.09 -57.25 41.98
N SER A 582 -39.23 -57.14 42.69
CA SER A 582 -39.76 -58.28 43.43
C SER A 582 -40.19 -59.39 42.45
N ILE A 583 -39.70 -60.61 42.67
CA ILE A 583 -40.12 -61.82 41.95
C ILE A 583 -40.61 -62.87 42.94
N LEU A 584 -41.43 -63.81 42.48
CA LEU A 584 -41.77 -64.99 43.28
C LEU A 584 -40.75 -66.10 43.04
N THR A 585 -40.05 -66.49 44.10
CA THR A 585 -39.13 -67.63 44.07
C THR A 585 -39.91 -68.91 44.28
N GLN A 586 -39.78 -69.88 43.38
CA GLN A 586 -40.64 -71.05 43.41
C GLN A 586 -40.27 -72.02 44.53
N GLN A 587 -41.25 -72.35 45.37
CA GLN A 587 -41.17 -73.41 46.38
C GLN A 587 -42.22 -74.53 46.21
N CYS A 588 -43.10 -74.43 45.21
CA CYS A 588 -43.98 -75.55 44.85
C CYS A 588 -43.13 -76.75 44.40
N THR A 589 -43.43 -77.95 44.91
CA THR A 589 -42.78 -79.18 44.45
C THR A 589 -43.30 -79.58 43.06
N GLN A 590 -42.61 -80.50 42.39
CA GLN A 590 -42.98 -80.99 41.05
C GLN A 590 -44.41 -81.55 40.98
N ASN A 591 -44.98 -81.99 42.10
CA ASN A 591 -46.30 -82.62 42.13
C ASN A 591 -47.39 -81.74 42.78
N ASP A 592 -47.07 -80.51 43.18
CA ASP A 592 -48.04 -79.64 43.85
C ASP A 592 -49.01 -78.99 42.85
N LEU A 593 -50.26 -78.80 43.27
CA LEU A 593 -51.20 -77.93 42.58
C LEU A 593 -50.94 -76.47 42.95
N TYR A 594 -51.00 -75.57 41.97
CA TYR A 594 -50.79 -74.14 42.20
C TYR A 594 -52.04 -73.33 41.89
N ARG A 595 -52.48 -72.56 42.89
CA ARG A 595 -53.69 -71.73 42.81
C ARG A 595 -53.31 -70.26 42.80
N LEU A 596 -53.99 -69.49 41.95
CA LEU A 596 -53.86 -68.05 41.83
C LEU A 596 -55.24 -67.41 41.95
N VAL A 597 -55.36 -66.42 42.81
CA VAL A 597 -56.50 -65.48 42.76
C VAL A 597 -56.06 -64.34 41.88
N THR A 598 -56.79 -64.15 40.80
CA THR A 598 -56.56 -63.09 39.83
C THR A 598 -57.74 -62.13 39.80
N ASP A 599 -57.58 -60.99 39.15
CA ASP A 599 -58.70 -60.05 38.95
C ASP A 599 -59.85 -60.69 38.14
N ASP A 600 -59.56 -61.70 37.31
CA ASP A 600 -60.55 -62.46 36.52
C ASP A 600 -61.09 -63.72 37.22
N GLY A 601 -60.69 -63.97 38.47
CA GLY A 601 -61.15 -65.10 39.28
C GLY A 601 -60.05 -66.09 39.67
N ILE A 602 -60.44 -67.30 40.07
CA ILE A 602 -59.53 -68.31 40.61
C ILE A 602 -59.02 -69.21 39.48
N VAL A 603 -57.70 -69.26 39.31
CA VAL A 603 -57.02 -70.16 38.38
C VAL A 603 -56.31 -71.25 39.16
N THR A 604 -56.47 -72.51 38.75
CA THR A 604 -55.72 -73.66 39.30
C THR A 604 -54.91 -74.33 38.20
N LEU A 605 -53.59 -74.36 38.38
CA LEU A 605 -52.62 -74.91 37.45
C LEU A 605 -52.17 -76.30 37.93
N GLN A 606 -52.26 -77.28 37.04
CA GLN A 606 -51.76 -78.64 37.26
C GLN A 606 -50.24 -78.71 37.00
N PRO A 607 -49.51 -79.62 37.67
CA PRO A 607 -48.14 -79.95 37.29
C PRO A 607 -48.00 -80.28 35.79
N PRO A 608 -46.95 -79.82 35.09
CA PRO A 608 -45.84 -78.96 35.54
C PRO A 608 -46.08 -77.46 35.31
N ALA A 609 -47.22 -77.03 34.76
CA ALA A 609 -47.48 -75.65 34.33
C ALA A 609 -47.29 -74.63 35.48
N ALA A 610 -47.69 -75.03 36.68
CA ALA A 610 -47.45 -74.31 37.94
C ALA A 610 -45.99 -73.87 38.15
N ARG A 611 -45.03 -74.75 37.86
CA ARG A 611 -43.59 -74.53 38.07
C ARG A 611 -42.94 -73.68 36.97
N ASN A 612 -43.63 -73.42 35.88
CA ASN A 612 -43.05 -72.66 34.77
C ASN A 612 -43.72 -71.30 34.61
N THR A 613 -44.73 -70.99 35.42
CA THR A 613 -45.40 -69.69 35.40
C THR A 613 -44.54 -68.68 36.15
N GLU A 614 -43.84 -67.82 35.41
CA GLU A 614 -43.05 -66.73 35.97
C GLU A 614 -43.98 -65.61 36.49
N MET A 615 -43.65 -65.03 37.65
CA MET A 615 -44.37 -63.89 38.20
C MET A 615 -43.40 -62.78 38.57
N LYS A 616 -43.69 -61.59 38.08
CA LYS A 616 -42.86 -60.40 38.29
C LYS A 616 -43.72 -59.29 38.84
N CYS A 617 -43.12 -58.49 39.72
CA CYS A 617 -43.73 -57.26 40.14
C CYS A 617 -43.55 -56.19 39.06
N VAL A 618 -44.66 -55.64 38.57
CA VAL A 618 -44.67 -54.55 37.59
C VAL A 618 -45.57 -53.46 38.13
N GLY A 619 -45.00 -52.27 38.40
CA GLY A 619 -45.76 -51.12 38.89
C GLY A 619 -46.47 -51.34 40.23
N GLY A 620 -45.91 -52.19 41.11
CA GLY A 620 -46.50 -52.50 42.41
C GLY A 620 -47.56 -53.61 42.41
N GLU A 621 -47.84 -54.21 41.24
CA GLU A 621 -48.74 -55.36 41.12
C GLU A 621 -48.01 -56.62 40.64
N TRP A 622 -48.41 -57.78 41.15
CA TRP A 622 -47.91 -59.06 40.67
C TRP A 622 -48.57 -59.40 39.34
N LYS A 623 -47.78 -59.54 38.28
CA LYS A 623 -48.24 -59.94 36.95
C LYS A 623 -47.74 -61.35 36.61
N ALA A 624 -48.61 -62.15 36.01
CA ALA A 624 -48.31 -63.48 35.49
C ALA A 624 -48.96 -63.68 34.12
N THR A 625 -48.32 -64.40 33.20
CA THR A 625 -48.98 -64.78 31.94
C THR A 625 -49.72 -66.10 32.12
N ILE A 626 -51.06 -66.05 32.05
CA ILE A 626 -51.94 -67.22 32.19
C ILE A 626 -52.71 -67.36 30.88
N ASN A 627 -52.61 -68.54 30.23
CA ASN A 627 -53.24 -68.81 28.93
C ASN A 627 -52.92 -67.75 27.83
N GLY A 628 -51.72 -67.17 27.87
CA GLY A 628 -51.27 -66.15 26.91
C GLY A 628 -51.71 -64.73 27.21
N VAL A 629 -52.40 -64.50 28.35
CA VAL A 629 -52.84 -63.17 28.78
C VAL A 629 -52.09 -62.77 30.05
N GLU A 630 -51.57 -61.54 30.09
CA GLU A 630 -50.99 -60.98 31.30
C GLU A 630 -52.11 -60.65 32.31
N THR A 631 -52.04 -61.26 33.48
CA THR A 631 -53.09 -61.19 34.49
C THR A 631 -52.50 -60.74 35.82
N THR A 632 -53.21 -59.87 36.55
CA THR A 632 -52.84 -59.49 37.91
C THR A 632 -53.16 -60.61 38.89
N VAL A 633 -52.20 -60.94 39.75
CA VAL A 633 -52.34 -61.92 40.83
C VAL A 633 -52.48 -61.19 42.17
N ARG A 634 -53.49 -61.56 42.94
CA ARG A 634 -53.81 -60.98 44.26
C ARG A 634 -53.51 -61.95 45.41
N GLU A 635 -53.56 -63.25 45.18
CA GLU A 635 -53.20 -64.29 46.16
C GLU A 635 -52.61 -65.51 45.46
N GLN A 636 -51.83 -66.32 46.18
CA GLN A 636 -51.23 -67.55 45.66
C GLN A 636 -51.21 -68.69 46.68
N ALA A 637 -51.13 -69.94 46.24
CA ALA A 637 -50.79 -71.07 47.11
C ALA A 637 -50.40 -72.35 46.34
N CYS A 638 -49.45 -73.11 46.89
CA CYS A 638 -49.12 -74.48 46.47
C CYS A 638 -49.73 -75.50 47.46
N TYR A 639 -50.28 -76.60 46.94
CA TYR A 639 -50.84 -77.68 47.74
C TYR A 639 -50.31 -79.05 47.31
N ILE A 640 -49.89 -79.89 48.26
CA ILE A 640 -49.34 -81.23 48.03
C ILE A 640 -50.40 -82.18 47.46
N ALA A 641 -51.62 -82.13 48.03
CA ALA A 641 -52.79 -82.85 47.53
C ALA A 641 -54.05 -82.22 48.15
N PHE A 642 -55.12 -82.14 47.37
CA PHE A 642 -56.46 -81.77 47.84
C PHE A 642 -57.40 -82.96 47.65
N THR A 643 -58.34 -83.21 48.56
CA THR A 643 -59.22 -84.40 48.48
C THR A 643 -59.99 -84.46 47.16
N CYS A 644 -60.34 -83.33 46.55
CA CYS A 644 -60.98 -83.33 45.23
C CYS A 644 -60.07 -83.62 44.02
N THR A 645 -58.77 -83.83 44.22
CA THR A 645 -57.90 -84.41 43.17
C THR A 645 -58.18 -85.90 42.93
N PHE A 646 -58.78 -86.58 43.91
CA PHE A 646 -59.20 -87.98 43.78
C PHE A 646 -60.40 -88.18 42.84
N CYS A 647 -61.05 -87.10 42.39
CA CYS A 647 -62.08 -87.18 41.37
C CYS A 647 -61.47 -87.62 40.03
N GLY A 648 -61.86 -88.80 39.53
CA GLY A 648 -61.37 -89.35 38.26
C GLY A 648 -61.69 -88.43 37.07
N ASN A 649 -60.82 -88.33 36.07
CA ASN A 649 -60.99 -87.38 34.96
C ASN A 649 -62.28 -87.58 34.16
N VAL A 650 -62.81 -86.50 33.61
CA VAL A 650 -63.91 -86.55 32.64
C VAL A 650 -63.32 -86.64 31.24
N ASN A 651 -63.67 -87.70 30.53
CA ASN A 651 -63.21 -87.94 29.17
C ASN A 651 -64.28 -87.48 28.17
N ALA A 652 -63.85 -86.73 27.15
CA ALA A 652 -64.70 -86.28 26.07
C ALA A 652 -64.95 -87.43 25.09
N GLY A 653 -66.21 -87.79 24.89
CA GLY A 653 -66.64 -88.60 23.75
C GLY A 653 -66.67 -87.77 22.46
N PRO A 654 -66.92 -88.43 21.31
CA PRO A 654 -66.96 -87.74 20.01
C PRO A 654 -67.94 -86.55 20.01
N GLY A 655 -67.48 -85.39 19.54
CA GLY A 655 -68.27 -84.16 19.45
C GLY A 655 -68.45 -83.37 20.76
N VAL A 656 -67.93 -83.87 21.89
CA VAL A 656 -67.92 -83.14 23.15
C VAL A 656 -66.62 -82.35 23.27
N THR A 657 -66.73 -81.07 23.59
CA THR A 657 -65.61 -80.26 24.04
C THR A 657 -65.73 -80.06 25.54
N ILE A 658 -64.64 -80.33 26.26
CA ILE A 658 -64.59 -80.26 27.72
C ILE A 658 -63.64 -79.15 28.12
N THR A 659 -64.15 -78.21 28.91
CA THR A 659 -63.33 -77.20 29.59
C THR A 659 -63.25 -77.56 31.06
N LEU A 660 -62.03 -77.78 31.56
CA LEU A 660 -61.80 -78.01 32.99
C LEU A 660 -61.70 -76.67 33.72
N GLU A 661 -62.56 -76.52 34.71
CA GLU A 661 -62.60 -75.47 35.72
C GLU A 661 -62.47 -76.09 37.12
N TYR A 662 -62.43 -75.26 38.15
CA TYR A 662 -62.50 -75.68 39.54
C TYR A 662 -63.58 -74.88 40.25
N ASP A 663 -64.37 -75.56 41.08
CA ASP A 663 -65.38 -74.90 41.91
C ASP A 663 -64.69 -73.91 42.87
N PRO A 664 -65.13 -72.64 42.91
CA PRO A 664 -64.40 -71.59 43.63
C PRO A 664 -64.43 -71.77 45.16
N THR A 665 -65.40 -72.52 45.68
CA THR A 665 -65.61 -72.71 47.12
C THR A 665 -65.03 -74.03 47.62
N THR A 666 -65.24 -75.10 46.86
CA THR A 666 -64.84 -76.46 47.24
C THR A 666 -63.55 -76.91 46.60
N TRP A 667 -63.07 -76.22 45.56
CA TRP A 667 -61.82 -76.51 44.82
C TRP A 667 -61.82 -77.86 44.11
N CYS A 668 -63.00 -78.42 43.89
CA CYS A 668 -63.18 -79.67 43.20
C CYS A 668 -63.31 -79.43 41.70
N LYS A 669 -62.90 -80.43 40.90
CA LYS A 669 -62.96 -80.35 39.43
C LYS A 669 -64.40 -80.04 38.98
N LYS A 670 -64.55 -79.01 38.15
CA LYS A 670 -65.80 -78.64 37.49
C LYS A 670 -65.53 -78.69 36.00
N TYR A 671 -66.37 -79.36 35.24
CA TYR A 671 -66.22 -79.45 33.80
C TYR A 671 -67.40 -78.79 33.12
N THR A 672 -67.12 -77.79 32.29
CA THR A 672 -68.11 -77.16 31.41
C THR A 672 -68.05 -77.84 30.06
N LEU A 673 -69.20 -78.26 29.56
CA LEU A 673 -69.36 -79.10 28.38
C LEU A 673 -69.95 -78.26 27.25
N SER A 674 -69.32 -78.32 26.08
CA SER A 674 -69.77 -77.66 24.85
C SER A 674 -69.73 -78.63 23.67
N GLY A 675 -70.29 -78.23 22.53
CA GLY A 675 -70.22 -78.99 21.26
C GLY A 675 -71.40 -79.93 20.98
N CYS A 676 -72.27 -80.22 21.95
CA CYS A 676 -73.45 -81.07 21.72
C CYS A 676 -74.77 -80.28 21.79
N PRO A 677 -75.36 -79.91 20.64
CA PRO A 677 -76.59 -79.08 20.62
C PRO A 677 -77.82 -79.77 21.23
N GLN A 678 -77.79 -81.09 21.37
CA GLN A 678 -78.90 -81.89 21.93
C GLN A 678 -78.69 -82.31 23.39
N GLY A 679 -77.65 -81.78 24.05
CA GLY A 679 -77.31 -82.09 25.44
C GLY A 679 -76.35 -83.28 25.60
N TYR A 680 -76.05 -83.60 26.86
CA TYR A 680 -74.96 -84.50 27.25
C TYR A 680 -75.46 -85.70 28.04
N ARG A 681 -74.73 -86.82 27.97
CA ARG A 681 -75.04 -88.02 28.77
C ARG A 681 -73.79 -88.72 29.30
N ILE A 682 -73.93 -89.38 30.45
CA ILE A 682 -72.98 -90.36 30.99
C ILE A 682 -73.71 -91.69 31.12
N GLY A 683 -73.29 -92.68 30.33
CA GLY A 683 -74.05 -93.92 30.17
C GLY A 683 -75.47 -93.63 29.66
N GLN A 684 -76.48 -94.01 30.44
CA GLN A 684 -77.89 -93.72 30.15
C GLN A 684 -78.42 -92.43 30.80
N ASN A 685 -77.64 -91.79 31.67
CA ASN A 685 -78.10 -90.62 32.42
C ASN A 685 -77.87 -89.34 31.62
N LEU A 686 -78.91 -88.51 31.48
CA LEU A 686 -78.78 -87.15 30.98
C LEU A 686 -78.12 -86.28 32.06
N ILE A 687 -77.19 -85.44 31.63
CA ILE A 687 -76.50 -84.49 32.48
C ILE A 687 -76.62 -83.09 31.87
N THR A 688 -76.42 -82.07 32.70
CA THR A 688 -76.36 -80.69 32.23
C THR A 688 -75.02 -80.44 31.53
N ASP A 689 -74.86 -79.22 31.01
CA ASP A 689 -73.62 -78.68 30.47
C ASP A 689 -72.53 -78.44 31.53
N VAL A 690 -72.80 -78.73 32.80
CA VAL A 690 -71.85 -78.59 33.91
C VAL A 690 -71.79 -79.86 34.72
N LEU A 691 -70.59 -80.37 34.94
CA LEU A 691 -70.32 -81.57 35.73
C LEU A 691 -69.30 -81.26 36.82
N THR A 692 -69.73 -81.27 38.09
CA THR A 692 -68.92 -80.86 39.23
C THR A 692 -68.64 -82.04 40.13
N CYS A 693 -67.39 -82.23 40.53
CA CYS A 693 -67.08 -83.14 41.62
C CYS A 693 -67.44 -82.45 42.94
N ASP A 694 -68.33 -83.02 43.74
CA ASP A 694 -68.74 -82.41 45.00
C ASP A 694 -67.74 -82.68 46.13
N ARG A 695 -67.98 -82.06 47.29
CA ARG A 695 -67.18 -82.23 48.52
C ARG A 695 -67.19 -83.66 49.09
N LEU A 696 -68.12 -84.51 48.68
CA LEU A 696 -68.17 -85.93 49.05
C LEU A 696 -67.39 -86.79 48.05
N LEU A 697 -66.65 -86.14 47.14
CA LEU A 697 -65.92 -86.72 46.05
C LEU A 697 -66.85 -87.48 45.11
N ARG A 698 -67.93 -86.85 44.63
CA ARG A 698 -68.86 -87.49 43.69
C ARG A 698 -69.05 -86.62 42.48
N TRP A 699 -69.05 -87.20 41.28
CA TRP A 699 -69.45 -86.46 40.09
C TRP A 699 -70.94 -86.16 40.14
N THR A 700 -71.29 -84.88 40.09
CA THR A 700 -72.67 -84.38 40.16
C THR A 700 -73.00 -83.47 38.98
N SER A 701 -74.18 -83.65 38.39
CA SER A 701 -74.73 -82.79 37.34
C SER A 701 -76.25 -82.92 37.30
N GLY A 702 -76.96 -81.88 37.74
CA GLY A 702 -78.41 -81.99 38.01
C GLY A 702 -78.69 -83.10 39.03
N SER A 703 -79.51 -84.08 38.66
CA SER A 703 -79.84 -85.25 39.49
C SER A 703 -78.81 -86.40 39.39
N TYR A 704 -77.82 -86.31 38.50
CA TYR A 704 -76.79 -87.33 38.37
C TYR A 704 -75.82 -87.28 39.56
N THR A 705 -75.49 -88.44 40.13
CA THR A 705 -74.43 -88.61 41.14
C THR A 705 -73.68 -89.92 40.89
N SER A 706 -72.36 -89.94 41.02
CA SER A 706 -71.56 -91.17 40.86
C SER A 706 -70.33 -91.21 41.77
N ARG A 707 -69.62 -92.35 41.79
CA ARG A 707 -68.49 -92.60 42.71
C ARG A 707 -67.24 -91.77 42.37
N PRO A 708 -66.43 -91.41 43.38
CA PRO A 708 -65.26 -90.54 43.22
C PRO A 708 -64.20 -90.99 42.23
N THR A 709 -63.87 -92.28 42.30
CA THR A 709 -62.59 -92.80 41.80
C THR A 709 -62.64 -93.22 40.35
N GLN A 710 -63.83 -93.25 39.73
CA GLN A 710 -63.98 -93.63 38.33
C GLN A 710 -64.06 -92.37 37.47
N GLY A 711 -63.17 -92.27 36.48
CA GLY A 711 -63.34 -91.30 35.41
C GLY A 711 -64.64 -91.57 34.65
N VAL A 712 -65.33 -90.52 34.23
CA VAL A 712 -66.61 -90.62 33.52
C VAL A 712 -66.42 -90.16 32.08
N THR A 713 -67.03 -90.87 31.13
CA THR A 713 -67.00 -90.47 29.72
C THR A 713 -68.32 -89.80 29.36
N VAL A 714 -68.25 -88.54 28.94
CA VAL A 714 -69.41 -87.76 28.50
C VAL A 714 -69.54 -87.91 27.00
N ASN A 715 -70.75 -88.21 26.53
CA ASN A 715 -71.05 -88.29 25.09
C ASN A 715 -72.18 -87.31 24.74
N CYS A 716 -72.24 -86.87 23.48
CA CYS A 716 -73.43 -86.18 22.98
C CYS A 716 -74.65 -87.09 23.10
N ARG A 717 -75.80 -86.50 23.44
CA ARG A 717 -77.09 -87.19 23.39
C ARG A 717 -77.38 -87.57 21.94
N GLN A 718 -77.48 -88.87 21.67
CA GLN A 718 -77.98 -89.37 20.39
C GLN A 718 -79.51 -89.44 20.46
N VAL A 719 -80.17 -88.85 19.47
CA VAL A 719 -81.60 -89.10 19.22
C VAL A 719 -81.68 -90.50 18.60
N ALA A 720 -82.55 -91.37 19.14
CA ALA A 720 -82.86 -92.63 18.48
C ALA A 720 -83.38 -92.29 17.08
N SER A 721 -82.61 -92.66 16.06
CA SER A 721 -83.08 -92.64 14.67
C SER A 721 -83.82 -93.95 14.46
N GLY A 722 -85.13 -93.97 14.75
CA GLY A 722 -86.03 -95.08 14.41
C GLY A 722 -85.76 -96.39 15.12
#